data_AF-A0A2E2U5Q9-F1
#
_entry.id   AF-A0A2E2U5Q9-F1
#
_cell.length_a   1.000
_cell.length_b   1.000
_cell.length_c   1.000
_cell.angle_alpha   90.00
_cell.angle_beta   90.00
_cell.angle_gamma   90.00
#
_symmetry.space_group_name_H-M   'P 1'
#
loop_
_entity.id
_entity.type
_entity.pdbx_description
1 polymer ?
#
loop_
_entity_poly.entity_id
_entity_poly.type
_entity_poly.pdbx_seq_one_letter_code
_entity_poly.pdbx_strand_id
1 'polypeptide(L)'
;MSNMVFYFKMTSLPGNFYLKADLASTETLNIMYNIGRYLTIFLITFQAYAYEFQNFTLNQQIRPVQKTRGLHGLRKSSGIPGTSIIKDLTEYMQANYQDIGNEQFQKLLENHDLGGGVLNFSGFTWYKPMVNYDIKANRELAPHLESDQWIVQDTLTIFVEAATLLKNLADLEIINITPTQLEAFAGLTFKRKYHYFHFAPTYLDGLSSDYSKLFLSFLKYNPDGIFNLAENEVMKRSDQFTFNAGGKVEAPLGNGLELRAGVLVSYAFNNTIMVQKLPLKKRQSEERQNDEVLSLSLEKDFNTKASAELSLQYDFFNILKLTLLSSELEYSYGKSKKTYLTLLDQDRKDIEYNPKPRAQLSSHIGGNHELNYWKKRVTTLEDKVKRDITSKFSFLLYGNIKKKATEQIIVVKNGLKKTFFKHFSEKKRYVQGLLSRLFSDAIRRVFDFGNKIKEKSFEQTQLYLEFEAEEKYNSQMKVTDESQFSLKLSQSFYVDKTHRWYHGFRRRRIINDLKAWSSQTESIQRKIKSRDLIGPISFTSNFTLYEDGFRKLKNLDSREAISVHLRICGLDLSWYEDYSKKRSRRRVYRDYRRESEHRCAYRLINSFEYYQSHQEKLLDLAALKDYLEDLLKYADSYEALKTLMGDDNIFLNGNLTARNRRTGESFTHFYHSGQFDGVGVIDRFKQSEIMVPLNSEVQLFDE
;
A
#
# COMPACT_ATOMS: atom_id res chain seq x y z
N MET A 1 -39.34 -35.87 55.83
CA MET A 1 -38.94 -34.60 55.20
C MET A 1 -37.42 -34.52 55.26
N SER A 2 -36.75 -34.72 54.14
CA SER A 2 -35.29 -34.77 54.06
C SER A 2 -34.75 -33.42 53.59
N ASN A 3 -33.89 -32.79 54.39
CA ASN A 3 -33.21 -31.56 54.02
C ASN A 3 -32.18 -31.85 52.92
N MET A 4 -32.39 -31.27 51.73
CA MET A 4 -31.41 -31.29 50.63
C MET A 4 -30.37 -30.19 50.88
N VAL A 5 -29.10 -30.59 50.97
CA VAL A 5 -27.95 -29.67 51.04
C VAL A 5 -27.27 -29.66 49.68
N PHE A 6 -27.06 -28.46 49.12
CA PHE A 6 -26.36 -28.28 47.85
C PHE A 6 -24.95 -27.71 48.09
N TYR A 7 -23.95 -28.27 47.40
CA TYR A 7 -22.58 -27.78 47.40
C TYR A 7 -22.25 -27.21 46.02
N PHE A 8 -21.87 -25.93 45.97
CA PHE A 8 -21.41 -25.28 44.74
C PHE A 8 -19.89 -25.18 44.73
N LYS A 9 -19.26 -25.67 43.65
CA LYS A 9 -17.82 -25.58 43.43
C LYS A 9 -17.51 -24.40 42.50
N MET A 10 -16.82 -23.39 42.99
CA MET A 10 -16.40 -22.25 42.17
C MET A 10 -15.05 -22.56 41.49
N THR A 11 -15.02 -22.55 40.16
CA THR A 11 -13.89 -23.02 39.35
C THR A 11 -12.87 -21.93 38.99
N SER A 12 -13.03 -20.69 39.45
CA SER A 12 -12.20 -19.54 39.05
C SER A 12 -11.14 -19.11 40.06
N LEU A 13 -10.89 -19.87 41.14
CA LEU A 13 -9.83 -19.58 42.12
C LEU A 13 -8.97 -20.83 42.40
N PRO A 14 -7.65 -20.68 42.62
CA PRO A 14 -6.78 -21.79 42.98
C PRO A 14 -7.00 -22.17 44.45
N GLY A 15 -7.89 -23.14 44.69
CA GLY A 15 -8.23 -23.68 46.00
C GLY A 15 -9.68 -24.19 46.02
N ASN A 16 -9.91 -25.39 46.58
CA ASN A 16 -11.26 -25.96 46.68
C ASN A 16 -12.07 -25.25 47.78
N PHE A 17 -12.72 -24.13 47.45
CA PHE A 17 -13.68 -23.48 48.32
C PHE A 17 -15.10 -23.97 48.00
N TYR A 18 -15.79 -24.49 49.02
CA TYR A 18 -17.18 -24.91 48.95
C TYR A 18 -18.02 -23.97 49.83
N LEU A 19 -19.04 -23.36 49.24
CA LEU A 19 -20.03 -22.57 49.98
C LEU A 19 -21.18 -23.50 50.38
N LYS A 20 -21.39 -23.65 51.69
CA LYS A 20 -22.56 -24.33 52.27
C LYS A 20 -23.64 -23.28 52.52
N ALA A 21 -24.80 -23.43 51.88
CA ALA A 21 -25.96 -22.55 52.09
C ALA A 21 -27.13 -23.38 52.63
N ASP A 22 -27.62 -23.02 53.82
CA ASP A 22 -28.87 -23.54 54.37
C ASP A 22 -30.02 -22.61 53.94
N LEU A 23 -31.04 -23.18 53.30
CA LEU A 23 -32.08 -22.42 52.59
C LEU A 23 -33.21 -21.99 53.53
N ALA A 24 -33.31 -20.68 53.77
CA ALA A 24 -34.55 -20.02 54.19
C ALA A 24 -35.17 -19.31 52.98
N SER A 25 -36.27 -19.88 52.48
CA SER A 25 -37.18 -19.40 51.42
C SER A 25 -36.64 -19.24 50.00
N THR A 26 -37.51 -19.51 49.02
CA THR A 26 -37.27 -19.37 47.57
C THR A 26 -37.01 -17.92 47.12
N GLU A 27 -37.34 -16.93 47.94
CA GLU A 27 -37.05 -15.52 47.65
C GLU A 27 -35.57 -15.18 47.78
N THR A 28 -34.86 -15.74 48.77
CA THR A 28 -33.42 -15.47 48.96
C THR A 28 -32.58 -16.02 47.81
N LEU A 29 -33.00 -17.15 47.23
CA LEU A 29 -32.31 -17.80 46.11
C LEU A 29 -32.48 -17.00 44.80
N ASN A 30 -33.65 -16.38 44.58
CA ASN A 30 -33.87 -15.45 43.46
C ASN A 30 -33.10 -14.13 43.64
N ILE A 31 -32.98 -13.63 44.86
CA ILE A 31 -32.21 -12.43 45.16
C ILE A 31 -30.71 -12.69 44.94
N MET A 32 -30.16 -13.80 45.43
CA MET A 32 -28.74 -14.14 45.19
C MET A 32 -28.44 -14.45 43.72
N TYR A 33 -29.36 -15.09 42.99
CA TYR A 33 -29.21 -15.32 41.55
C TYR A 33 -29.21 -14.01 40.76
N ASN A 34 -30.08 -13.06 41.12
CA ASN A 34 -30.12 -11.74 40.51
C ASN A 34 -28.90 -10.91 40.88
N ILE A 35 -28.48 -10.87 42.16
CA ILE A 35 -27.24 -10.20 42.59
C ILE A 35 -26.04 -10.81 41.88
N GLY A 36 -25.96 -12.13 41.76
CA GLY A 36 -24.91 -12.82 41.00
C GLY A 36 -24.91 -12.45 39.51
N ARG A 37 -26.08 -12.40 38.86
CA ARG A 37 -26.19 -11.91 37.46
C ARG A 37 -25.77 -10.45 37.35
N TYR A 38 -26.19 -9.58 38.26
CA TYR A 38 -25.83 -8.17 38.23
C TYR A 38 -24.34 -7.98 38.50
N LEU A 39 -23.74 -8.67 39.48
CA LEU A 39 -22.29 -8.60 39.76
C LEU A 39 -21.46 -9.13 38.60
N THR A 40 -21.90 -10.22 37.96
CA THR A 40 -21.20 -10.80 36.79
C THR A 40 -21.33 -9.89 35.56
N ILE A 41 -22.48 -9.25 35.36
CA ILE A 41 -22.67 -8.23 34.31
C ILE A 41 -21.86 -6.96 34.62
N PHE A 42 -21.76 -6.56 35.89
CA PHE A 42 -20.97 -5.40 36.34
C PHE A 42 -19.46 -5.65 36.17
N LEU A 43 -18.96 -6.83 36.57
CA LEU A 43 -17.56 -7.20 36.44
C LEU A 43 -17.12 -7.45 34.98
N ILE A 44 -18.02 -7.98 34.13
CA ILE A 44 -17.74 -8.16 32.69
C ILE A 44 -17.80 -6.82 31.92
N THR A 45 -18.55 -5.83 32.41
CA THR A 45 -18.62 -4.50 31.76
C THR A 45 -17.50 -3.55 32.18
N PHE A 46 -16.91 -3.73 33.38
CA PHE A 46 -15.75 -2.92 33.83
C PHE A 46 -14.40 -3.38 33.25
N GLN A 47 -14.30 -4.56 32.64
CA GLN A 47 -13.10 -4.96 31.89
C GLN A 47 -13.04 -4.42 30.46
N ALA A 48 -13.85 -3.42 30.10
CA ALA A 48 -13.60 -2.61 28.91
C ALA A 48 -12.39 -1.68 29.16
N TYR A 49 -11.21 -2.29 29.18
CA TYR A 49 -9.85 -1.76 29.23
C TYR A 49 -9.75 -0.24 29.09
N ALA A 50 -9.58 0.46 30.23
CA ALA A 50 -8.84 1.71 30.24
C ALA A 50 -7.39 1.33 29.91
N TYR A 51 -7.03 1.40 28.63
CA TYR A 51 -5.66 1.19 28.22
C TYR A 51 -4.78 2.29 28.83
N GLU A 52 -3.76 1.91 29.57
CA GLU A 52 -2.76 2.83 30.10
C GLU A 52 -1.65 3.02 29.07
N PHE A 53 -1.54 4.25 28.57
CA PHE A 53 -0.51 4.63 27.60
C PHE A 53 0.87 4.63 28.27
N GLN A 54 1.87 4.07 27.59
CA GLN A 54 3.21 3.90 28.17
C GLN A 54 4.12 5.10 27.89
N ASN A 55 3.89 5.80 26.78
CA ASN A 55 4.79 6.85 26.29
C ASN A 55 4.20 8.27 26.41
N PHE A 56 2.97 8.42 26.89
CA PHE A 56 2.32 9.71 27.19
C PHE A 56 1.14 9.49 28.14
N THR A 57 0.60 10.56 28.72
CA THR A 57 -0.60 10.50 29.58
C THR A 57 -1.76 11.29 29.00
N LEU A 58 -2.99 10.85 29.25
CA LEU A 58 -4.20 11.61 28.90
C LEU A 58 -4.52 12.62 30.01
N ASN A 59 -4.70 13.89 29.65
CA ASN A 59 -5.05 14.96 30.59
C ASN A 59 -6.55 14.98 30.90
N GLN A 60 -7.39 14.53 29.98
CA GLN A 60 -8.84 14.50 30.15
C GLN A 60 -9.35 13.08 30.43
N GLN A 61 -10.27 12.95 31.41
CA GLN A 61 -10.98 11.69 31.63
C GLN A 61 -11.92 11.40 30.45
N ILE A 62 -11.48 10.56 29.53
CA ILE A 62 -12.32 10.04 28.44
C ILE A 62 -13.39 9.14 29.08
N ARG A 63 -14.67 9.54 28.99
CA ARG A 63 -15.77 8.72 29.51
C ARG A 63 -15.89 7.42 28.69
N PRO A 64 -15.84 6.23 29.32
CA PRO A 64 -15.96 4.97 28.61
C PRO A 64 -17.38 4.76 28.05
N VAL A 65 -17.47 4.05 26.92
CA VAL A 65 -18.73 3.70 26.25
C VAL A 65 -19.57 2.76 27.10
N GLN A 66 -20.80 3.17 27.44
CA GLN A 66 -21.88 2.21 27.64
C GLN A 66 -22.37 1.76 26.26
N LYS A 67 -22.20 0.47 25.92
CA LYS A 67 -22.74 -0.11 24.68
C LYS A 67 -24.27 -0.08 24.72
N THR A 68 -24.89 0.99 24.27
CA THR A 68 -26.35 1.03 24.06
C THR A 68 -26.71 0.20 22.83
N ARG A 69 -27.44 -0.90 23.02
CA ARG A 69 -28.09 -1.68 21.96
C ARG A 69 -29.27 -0.87 21.43
N GLY A 70 -29.09 -0.15 20.32
CA GLY A 70 -30.18 0.53 19.61
C GLY A 70 -29.99 0.43 18.09
N LEU A 71 -31.03 -0.03 17.39
CA LEU A 71 -31.14 0.02 15.93
C LEU A 71 -31.40 1.48 15.51
N HIS A 72 -30.39 2.15 14.95
CA HIS A 72 -30.46 2.89 13.69
C HIS A 72 -29.09 3.54 13.42
N GLY A 73 -28.81 3.80 12.15
CA GLY A 73 -27.49 4.10 11.60
C GLY A 73 -26.74 5.22 12.30
N LEU A 74 -25.40 5.07 12.32
CA LEU A 74 -24.41 5.90 13.02
C LEU A 74 -24.49 5.74 14.55
N ARG A 75 -23.77 4.74 15.06
CA ARG A 75 -23.37 4.67 16.47
C ARG A 75 -22.76 6.02 16.86
N LYS A 76 -23.29 6.70 17.88
CA LYS A 76 -22.56 7.76 18.59
C LYS A 76 -21.22 7.18 19.03
N SER A 77 -20.14 7.56 18.35
CA SER A 77 -18.79 7.23 18.77
C SER A 77 -18.51 8.03 20.04
N SER A 78 -18.05 7.36 21.10
CA SER A 78 -17.25 8.04 22.10
C SER A 78 -15.89 8.30 21.46
N GLY A 79 -15.46 9.55 21.51
CA GLY A 79 -14.11 9.97 21.24
C GLY A 79 -13.84 11.20 22.10
N ILE A 80 -12.63 11.74 22.01
CA ILE A 80 -12.41 13.09 22.52
C ILE A 80 -13.33 14.02 21.69
N PRO A 81 -14.19 14.86 22.31
CA PRO A 81 -15.07 15.75 21.57
C PRO A 81 -14.27 16.60 20.57
N GLY A 82 -14.70 16.61 19.30
CA GLY A 82 -14.03 17.40 18.26
C GLY A 82 -12.78 16.78 17.63
N THR A 83 -12.45 15.51 17.90
CA THR A 83 -11.26 14.86 17.31
C THR A 83 -11.58 13.66 16.42
N SER A 84 -12.85 13.43 16.06
CA SER A 84 -13.24 12.24 15.30
C SER A 84 -12.94 12.40 13.82
N ILE A 85 -11.84 11.83 13.36
CA ILE A 85 -11.42 12.00 11.95
C ILE A 85 -12.46 11.51 10.96
N ILE A 86 -13.14 10.38 11.20
CA ILE A 86 -14.23 9.95 10.31
C ILE A 86 -15.39 10.94 10.33
N LYS A 87 -15.75 11.53 11.48
CA LYS A 87 -16.82 12.53 11.55
C LYS A 87 -16.43 13.78 10.77
N ASP A 88 -15.26 14.34 11.04
CA ASP A 88 -14.74 15.53 10.37
C ASP A 88 -14.61 15.29 8.85
N LEU A 89 -14.09 14.12 8.46
CA LEU A 89 -14.02 13.69 7.06
C LEU A 89 -15.41 13.57 6.44
N THR A 90 -16.39 13.02 7.17
CA THR A 90 -17.77 12.87 6.69
C THR A 90 -18.40 14.23 6.46
N GLU A 91 -18.33 15.13 7.44
CA GLU A 91 -18.89 16.48 7.35
C GLU A 91 -18.27 17.25 6.19
N TYR A 92 -16.93 17.22 6.07
CA TYR A 92 -16.24 17.85 4.96
C TYR A 92 -16.60 17.23 3.60
N MET A 93 -16.55 15.90 3.47
CA MET A 93 -16.75 15.23 2.18
C MET A 93 -18.20 15.29 1.73
N GLN A 94 -19.18 15.10 2.62
CA GLN A 94 -20.59 15.19 2.25
C GLN A 94 -20.97 16.57 1.70
N ALA A 95 -20.33 17.63 2.19
CA ALA A 95 -20.57 18.98 1.70
C ALA A 95 -19.87 19.28 0.37
N ASN A 96 -18.72 18.66 0.05
CA ASN A 96 -17.84 19.14 -1.02
C ASN A 96 -17.54 18.12 -2.14
N TYR A 97 -17.88 16.84 -1.98
CA TYR A 97 -17.33 15.79 -2.87
C TYR A 97 -17.72 15.93 -4.35
N GLN A 98 -18.91 16.47 -4.65
CA GLN A 98 -19.35 16.67 -6.03
C GLN A 98 -18.56 17.80 -6.69
N ASP A 99 -18.42 18.94 -6.02
CA ASP A 99 -17.70 20.10 -6.54
C ASP A 99 -16.23 19.78 -6.76
N ILE A 100 -15.60 19.09 -5.81
CA ILE A 100 -14.21 18.62 -5.96
C ILE A 100 -14.09 17.71 -7.18
N GLY A 101 -14.97 16.71 -7.34
CA GLY A 101 -14.94 15.80 -8.48
C GLY A 101 -15.09 16.53 -9.81
N ASN A 102 -16.06 17.44 -9.90
CA ASN A 102 -16.33 18.24 -11.09
C ASN A 102 -15.15 19.17 -11.43
N GLU A 103 -14.56 19.84 -10.45
CA GLU A 103 -13.39 20.71 -10.65
C GLU A 103 -12.21 19.91 -11.23
N GLN A 104 -11.90 18.74 -10.66
CA GLN A 104 -10.81 17.90 -11.17
C GLN A 104 -11.11 17.36 -12.58
N PHE A 105 -12.37 17.00 -12.86
CA PHE A 105 -12.80 16.60 -14.18
C PHE A 105 -12.63 17.71 -15.22
N GLN A 106 -13.05 18.95 -14.92
CA GLN A 106 -12.91 20.09 -15.83
C GLN A 106 -11.43 20.40 -16.12
N LYS A 107 -10.58 20.40 -15.09
CA LYS A 107 -9.13 20.57 -15.27
C LYS A 107 -8.51 19.52 -16.21
N LEU A 108 -9.01 18.29 -16.22
CA LEU A 108 -8.56 17.26 -17.16
C LEU A 108 -9.02 17.55 -18.59
N LEU A 109 -10.25 18.04 -18.78
CA LEU A 109 -10.77 18.41 -20.10
C LEU A 109 -10.01 19.58 -20.71
N GLU A 110 -9.71 20.60 -19.90
CA GLU A 110 -8.98 21.80 -20.31
C GLU A 110 -7.54 21.50 -20.75
N ASN A 111 -6.93 20.43 -20.20
CA ASN A 111 -5.54 20.05 -20.48
C ASN A 111 -5.35 19.26 -21.80
N HIS A 112 -6.40 19.11 -22.62
CA HIS A 112 -6.47 18.72 -24.05
C HIS A 112 -5.59 17.60 -24.66
N ASP A 113 -4.62 17.03 -23.97
CA ASP A 113 -3.78 15.94 -24.49
C ASP A 113 -4.14 14.62 -23.81
N LEU A 114 -5.32 14.10 -24.16
CA LEU A 114 -5.75 12.73 -23.85
C LEU A 114 -5.00 11.67 -24.69
N GLY A 115 -3.84 12.02 -25.26
CA GLY A 115 -2.75 11.14 -25.67
C GLY A 115 -3.18 9.84 -26.36
N GLY A 116 -3.38 9.90 -27.67
CA GLY A 116 -3.72 8.75 -28.49
C GLY A 116 -2.70 7.60 -28.42
N GLY A 117 -3.22 6.38 -28.28
CA GLY A 117 -2.55 5.15 -28.76
C GLY A 117 -1.81 4.28 -27.74
N VAL A 118 -1.68 4.68 -26.47
CA VAL A 118 -1.12 3.84 -25.40
C VAL A 118 -2.10 3.84 -24.23
N LEU A 119 -2.28 2.69 -23.55
CA LEU A 119 -3.06 2.51 -22.32
C LEU A 119 -2.54 3.44 -21.20
N ASN A 120 -2.84 4.73 -21.30
CA ASN A 120 -2.61 5.72 -20.28
C ASN A 120 -3.77 5.59 -19.29
N PHE A 121 -3.47 5.32 -18.02
CA PHE A 121 -4.47 5.42 -16.95
C PHE A 121 -4.76 6.91 -16.73
N SER A 122 -5.60 7.49 -17.57
CA SER A 122 -5.91 8.92 -17.57
C SER A 122 -7.09 9.18 -16.64
N GLY A 123 -6.79 9.52 -15.39
CA GLY A 123 -7.78 10.07 -14.47
C GLY A 123 -7.16 11.18 -13.63
N PHE A 124 -7.69 11.45 -12.42
CA PHE A 124 -7.20 12.55 -11.58
C PHE A 124 -6.81 12.09 -10.19
N THR A 125 -5.91 12.84 -9.59
CA THR A 125 -5.56 12.75 -8.18
C THR A 125 -5.88 14.06 -7.50
N TRP A 126 -6.57 13.99 -6.36
CA TRP A 126 -6.83 15.10 -5.46
C TRP A 126 -6.19 14.83 -4.10
N TYR A 127 -5.62 15.86 -3.49
CA TYR A 127 -4.95 15.76 -2.20
C TYR A 127 -5.33 16.94 -1.32
N LYS A 128 -5.63 16.67 -0.05
CA LYS A 128 -5.88 17.71 0.95
C LYS A 128 -5.26 17.31 2.29
N PRO A 129 -4.29 18.10 2.81
CA PRO A 129 -3.86 17.97 4.19
C PRO A 129 -4.97 18.49 5.11
N MET A 130 -5.24 17.76 6.18
CA MET A 130 -6.05 18.18 7.32
C MET A 130 -5.13 18.35 8.53
N VAL A 131 -5.64 18.91 9.63
CA VAL A 131 -4.84 19.18 10.84
C VAL A 131 -4.15 17.91 11.34
N ASN A 132 -4.92 16.81 11.48
CA ASN A 132 -4.44 15.58 12.14
C ASN A 132 -4.16 14.42 11.18
N TYR A 133 -4.42 14.59 9.89
CA TYR A 133 -4.37 13.53 8.89
C TYR A 133 -4.35 14.11 7.47
N ASP A 134 -4.01 13.28 6.51
CA ASP A 134 -4.03 13.60 5.10
C ASP A 134 -5.10 12.79 4.37
N ILE A 135 -5.66 13.39 3.33
CA ILE A 135 -6.58 12.71 2.43
C ILE A 135 -6.03 12.77 1.00
N LYS A 136 -5.95 11.61 0.35
CA LYS A 136 -5.68 11.50 -1.10
C LYS A 136 -6.84 10.75 -1.75
N ALA A 137 -7.44 11.32 -2.78
CA ALA A 137 -8.39 10.65 -3.66
C ALA A 137 -7.76 10.48 -5.04
N ASN A 138 -7.86 9.30 -5.65
CA ASN A 138 -7.33 9.01 -6.96
C ASN A 138 -8.36 8.22 -7.77
N ARG A 139 -8.65 8.67 -8.98
CA ARG A 139 -9.46 7.96 -9.97
C ARG A 139 -8.57 7.59 -11.13
N GLU A 140 -8.46 6.30 -11.44
CA GLU A 140 -7.79 5.78 -12.63
C GLU A 140 -8.81 5.11 -13.55
N LEU A 141 -8.64 5.26 -14.86
CA LEU A 141 -9.47 4.60 -15.86
C LEU A 141 -8.66 3.62 -16.72
N ALA A 142 -9.30 2.53 -17.11
CA ALA A 142 -8.75 1.61 -18.10
C ALA A 142 -9.87 1.05 -19.00
N PRO A 143 -9.65 0.80 -20.28
CA PRO A 143 -10.63 0.11 -21.12
C PRO A 143 -10.76 -1.35 -20.70
N HIS A 144 -11.97 -1.89 -20.78
CA HIS A 144 -12.25 -3.31 -20.58
C HIS A 144 -11.80 -4.11 -21.80
N LEU A 145 -11.15 -5.26 -21.59
CA LEU A 145 -10.56 -6.01 -22.72
C LEU A 145 -11.61 -6.77 -23.54
N GLU A 146 -12.74 -7.13 -22.92
CA GLU A 146 -13.78 -7.98 -23.53
C GLU A 146 -15.11 -7.21 -23.78
N SER A 147 -15.13 -5.90 -23.55
CA SER A 147 -16.32 -5.06 -23.76
C SER A 147 -15.93 -3.61 -24.04
N ASP A 148 -16.87 -2.82 -24.57
CA ASP A 148 -16.65 -1.38 -24.84
C ASP A 148 -16.67 -0.52 -23.57
N GLN A 149 -16.82 -1.13 -22.39
CA GLN A 149 -16.89 -0.42 -21.13
C GLN A 149 -15.50 0.01 -20.65
N TRP A 150 -15.49 0.97 -19.73
CA TRP A 150 -14.33 1.43 -19.01
C TRP A 150 -14.40 1.00 -17.55
N ILE A 151 -13.26 0.62 -17.00
CA ILE A 151 -13.08 0.30 -15.59
C ILE A 151 -12.64 1.56 -14.87
N VAL A 152 -13.42 1.95 -13.87
CA VAL A 152 -13.11 3.04 -12.98
C VAL A 152 -12.51 2.46 -11.70
N GLN A 153 -11.30 2.89 -11.35
CA GLN A 153 -10.60 2.52 -10.14
C GLN A 153 -10.52 3.74 -9.23
N ASP A 154 -11.43 3.79 -8.27
CA ASP A 154 -11.50 4.85 -7.28
C ASP A 154 -10.72 4.46 -6.03
N THR A 155 -9.89 5.34 -5.52
CA THR A 155 -9.05 5.11 -4.35
C THR A 155 -9.08 6.32 -3.43
N LEU A 156 -9.66 6.17 -2.24
CA LEU A 156 -9.53 7.14 -1.15
C LEU A 156 -8.52 6.63 -0.13
N THR A 157 -7.56 7.46 0.23
CA THR A 157 -6.53 7.17 1.21
C THR A 157 -6.59 8.18 2.33
N ILE A 158 -6.68 7.68 3.55
CA ILE A 158 -6.50 8.43 4.79
C ILE A 158 -5.11 8.06 5.32
N PHE A 159 -4.28 9.06 5.57
CA PHE A 159 -2.93 8.86 6.09
C PHE A 159 -2.75 9.66 7.38
N VAL A 160 -2.14 9.04 8.38
CA VAL A 160 -1.97 9.62 9.71
C VAL A 160 -0.54 9.35 10.15
N GLU A 161 0.20 10.43 10.44
CA GLU A 161 1.51 10.34 11.06
C GLU A 161 1.39 10.45 12.58
N ALA A 162 2.06 9.56 13.31
CA ALA A 162 1.96 9.49 14.76
C ALA A 162 2.49 10.76 15.44
N ALA A 163 3.69 11.22 15.10
CA ALA A 163 4.28 12.41 15.68
C ALA A 163 3.41 13.66 15.44
N THR A 164 2.91 13.85 14.22
CA THR A 164 2.03 14.98 13.89
C THR A 164 0.72 14.93 14.68
N LEU A 165 0.05 13.77 14.76
CA LEU A 165 -1.17 13.61 15.55
C LEU A 165 -0.91 13.89 17.04
N LEU A 166 0.13 13.28 17.61
CA LEU A 166 0.43 13.41 19.05
C LEU A 166 0.84 14.84 19.40
N LYS A 167 1.60 15.52 18.54
CA LYS A 167 1.94 16.93 18.70
C LYS A 167 0.68 17.80 18.78
N ASN A 168 -0.22 17.65 17.81
CA ASN A 168 -1.46 18.43 17.79
C ASN A 168 -2.35 18.13 19.00
N LEU A 169 -2.42 16.88 19.46
CA LEU A 169 -3.13 16.53 20.69
C LEU A 169 -2.48 17.13 21.94
N ALA A 170 -1.16 17.26 21.96
CA ALA A 170 -0.42 17.91 23.05
C ALA A 170 -0.64 19.44 23.04
N ASP A 171 -0.60 20.06 21.86
CA ASP A 171 -0.87 21.50 21.67
C ASP A 171 -2.31 21.86 22.07
N LEU A 172 -3.25 20.91 21.97
CA LEU A 172 -4.63 21.01 22.46
C LEU A 172 -4.81 20.61 23.94
N GLU A 173 -3.71 20.35 24.65
CA GLU A 173 -3.68 19.92 26.05
C GLU A 173 -4.47 18.63 26.33
N ILE A 174 -4.71 17.79 25.32
CA ILE A 174 -5.44 16.51 25.46
C ILE A 174 -4.52 15.43 26.03
N ILE A 175 -3.26 15.43 25.61
CA ILE A 175 -2.21 14.54 26.13
C ILE A 175 -1.05 15.36 26.70
N ASN A 176 -0.31 14.75 27.61
CA ASN A 176 1.00 15.23 28.03
C ASN A 176 2.07 14.27 27.50
N ILE A 177 2.94 14.79 26.64
CA ILE A 177 4.04 14.06 26.01
C ILE A 177 5.26 14.97 25.95
N THR A 178 6.43 14.45 26.31
CA THR A 178 7.69 15.20 26.22
C THR A 178 8.20 15.23 24.78
N PRO A 179 9.02 16.22 24.37
CA PRO A 179 9.63 16.26 23.04
C PRO A 179 10.40 14.98 22.69
N THR A 180 11.14 14.42 23.64
CA THR A 180 11.90 13.17 23.45
C THR A 180 10.98 11.96 23.23
N GLN A 181 9.84 11.89 23.93
CA GLN A 181 8.83 10.86 23.68
C GLN A 181 8.17 11.05 22.32
N LEU A 182 7.87 12.29 21.93
CA LEU A 182 7.28 12.62 20.63
C LEU A 182 8.19 12.20 19.48
N GLU A 183 9.50 12.44 19.60
CA GLU A 183 10.52 11.99 18.63
C GLU A 183 10.52 10.47 18.45
N ALA A 184 10.23 9.69 19.49
CA ALA A 184 10.17 8.23 19.39
C ALA A 184 9.03 7.75 18.47
N PHE A 185 7.99 8.57 18.25
CA PHE A 185 6.91 8.29 17.29
C PHE A 185 7.22 8.77 15.87
N ALA A 186 8.37 9.43 15.64
CA ALA A 186 8.78 9.83 14.30
C ALA A 186 8.96 8.61 13.41
N GLY A 187 8.40 8.66 12.21
CA GLY A 187 8.47 7.53 11.28
C GLY A 187 7.35 6.50 11.44
N LEU A 188 6.53 6.59 12.48
CA LEU A 188 5.38 5.71 12.67
C LEU A 188 4.15 6.29 11.96
N THR A 189 3.54 5.50 11.07
CA THR A 189 2.37 5.94 10.29
C THR A 189 1.29 4.89 10.22
N PHE A 190 0.06 5.38 10.14
CA PHE A 190 -1.12 4.61 9.83
C PHE A 190 -1.68 5.05 8.50
N LYS A 191 -2.08 4.09 7.69
CA LYS A 191 -2.65 4.32 6.39
C LYS A 191 -3.88 3.46 6.20
N ARG A 192 -5.00 4.08 5.85
CA ARG A 192 -6.21 3.41 5.44
C ARG A 192 -6.51 3.74 3.98
N LYS A 193 -6.67 2.71 3.16
CA LYS A 193 -7.09 2.82 1.76
C LYS A 193 -8.46 2.21 1.57
N TYR A 194 -9.31 2.90 0.83
CA TYR A 194 -10.58 2.41 0.34
C TYR A 194 -10.52 2.43 -1.19
N HIS A 195 -10.55 1.25 -1.78
CA HIS A 195 -10.57 1.07 -3.22
C HIS A 195 -11.97 0.65 -3.65
N TYR A 196 -12.44 1.19 -4.77
CA TYR A 196 -13.72 0.86 -5.37
C TYR A 196 -13.54 0.67 -6.87
N PHE A 197 -13.92 -0.51 -7.37
CA PHE A 197 -13.87 -0.86 -8.78
C PHE A 197 -15.29 -0.95 -9.32
N HIS A 198 -15.56 -0.21 -10.39
CA HIS A 198 -16.84 -0.20 -11.07
C HIS A 198 -16.66 0.07 -12.57
N PHE A 199 -17.75 0.05 -13.31
CA PHE A 199 -17.73 0.15 -14.77
C PHE A 199 -18.53 1.36 -15.25
N ALA A 200 -18.04 1.99 -16.31
CA ALA A 200 -18.71 3.06 -17.03
C ALA A 200 -18.81 2.74 -18.53
N PRO A 201 -19.84 3.21 -19.24
CA PRO A 201 -19.98 2.95 -20.68
C PRO A 201 -18.88 3.61 -21.52
N THR A 202 -18.48 4.84 -21.18
CA THR A 202 -17.45 5.59 -21.90
C THR A 202 -16.34 6.09 -20.97
N TYR A 203 -15.24 6.56 -21.56
CA TYR A 203 -14.14 7.18 -20.83
C TYR A 203 -14.61 8.41 -20.03
N LEU A 204 -15.39 9.28 -20.68
CA LEU A 204 -15.93 10.50 -20.06
C LEU A 204 -16.91 10.14 -18.93
N ASP A 205 -17.81 9.18 -19.15
CA ASP A 205 -18.70 8.69 -18.10
C ASP A 205 -17.90 8.13 -16.92
N GLY A 206 -16.76 7.48 -17.19
CA GLY A 206 -15.91 6.96 -16.13
C GLY A 206 -15.25 8.07 -15.31
N LEU A 207 -14.82 9.16 -15.95
CA LEU A 207 -14.23 10.30 -15.27
C LEU A 207 -15.23 11.01 -14.36
N SER A 208 -16.49 11.15 -14.81
CA SER A 208 -17.57 11.81 -14.06
C SER A 208 -18.48 10.85 -13.27
N SER A 209 -18.15 9.56 -13.25
CA SER A 209 -18.95 8.53 -12.58
C SER A 209 -19.07 8.79 -11.07
N ASP A 210 -20.13 8.28 -10.45
CA ASP A 210 -20.50 8.47 -9.03
C ASP A 210 -19.32 8.76 -8.07
N TYR A 211 -19.06 10.04 -7.81
CA TYR A 211 -17.97 10.50 -6.94
C TYR A 211 -18.12 10.02 -5.48
N SER A 212 -19.31 9.54 -5.06
CA SER A 212 -19.48 8.94 -3.74
C SER A 212 -18.69 7.64 -3.59
N LYS A 213 -18.43 6.92 -4.70
CA LYS A 213 -17.55 5.73 -4.70
C LYS A 213 -16.09 6.09 -4.49
N LEU A 214 -15.70 7.31 -4.82
CA LEU A 214 -14.37 7.86 -4.56
C LEU A 214 -14.30 8.44 -3.15
N PHE A 215 -14.95 9.57 -2.91
CA PHE A 215 -14.76 10.37 -1.70
C PHE A 215 -15.51 9.86 -0.47
N LEU A 216 -16.59 9.08 -0.65
CA LEU A 216 -17.45 8.57 0.43
C LEU A 216 -17.39 7.04 0.55
N SER A 217 -16.38 6.40 -0.03
CA SER A 217 -16.19 4.94 -0.02
C SER A 217 -16.19 4.35 1.39
N PHE A 218 -15.69 5.07 2.38
CA PHE A 218 -15.66 4.64 3.77
C PHE A 218 -17.04 4.42 4.39
N LEU A 219 -18.07 5.15 3.94
CA LEU A 219 -19.46 4.98 4.40
C LEU A 219 -20.09 3.67 3.89
N LYS A 220 -19.49 3.01 2.90
CA LYS A 220 -20.04 1.80 2.27
C LYS A 220 -19.64 0.49 2.97
N TYR A 221 -18.75 0.54 3.97
CA TYR A 221 -18.28 -0.63 4.73
C TYR A 221 -19.21 -1.02 5.89
N ASN A 222 -20.45 -1.32 5.55
CA ASN A 222 -21.46 -1.83 6.49
C ASN A 222 -22.37 -2.84 5.77
N PRO A 223 -23.19 -3.64 6.49
CA PRO A 223 -24.06 -4.62 5.86
C PRO A 223 -24.90 -4.06 4.71
N ASP A 224 -25.54 -2.90 4.88
CA ASP A 224 -26.40 -2.34 3.83
C ASP A 224 -25.57 -1.90 2.61
N GLY A 225 -24.43 -1.26 2.84
CA GLY A 225 -23.50 -0.84 1.81
C GLY A 225 -22.95 -2.00 0.96
N ILE A 226 -22.63 -3.15 1.57
CA ILE A 226 -22.13 -4.31 0.81
C ILE A 226 -23.21 -5.00 -0.03
N PHE A 227 -24.47 -5.00 0.40
CA PHE A 227 -25.58 -5.56 -0.39
C PHE A 227 -26.01 -4.67 -1.55
N ASN A 228 -25.80 -3.35 -1.41
CA ASN A 228 -26.11 -2.33 -2.41
C ASN A 228 -25.04 -2.18 -3.50
N LEU A 229 -23.94 -2.95 -3.45
CA LEU A 229 -22.99 -3.05 -4.56
C LEU A 229 -23.70 -3.46 -5.85
N ALA A 230 -23.42 -2.75 -6.95
CA ALA A 230 -23.91 -3.16 -8.26
C ALA A 230 -23.21 -4.43 -8.73
N GLU A 231 -23.79 -5.12 -9.71
CA GLU A 231 -23.21 -6.36 -10.23
C GLU A 231 -21.78 -6.14 -10.73
N ASN A 232 -20.88 -7.05 -10.35
CA ASN A 232 -19.47 -6.95 -10.67
C ASN A 232 -18.84 -5.66 -10.11
N GLU A 233 -19.29 -5.12 -8.97
CA GLU A 233 -18.49 -4.13 -8.24
C GLU A 233 -17.62 -4.80 -7.18
N VAL A 234 -16.47 -4.19 -6.91
CA VAL A 234 -15.57 -4.59 -5.84
C VAL A 234 -15.26 -3.39 -4.97
N MET A 235 -15.39 -3.55 -3.66
CA MET A 235 -14.83 -2.61 -2.69
C MET A 235 -13.73 -3.32 -1.89
N LYS A 236 -12.59 -2.64 -1.65
CA LYS A 236 -11.47 -3.15 -0.86
C LYS A 236 -10.97 -2.08 0.13
N ARG A 237 -10.98 -2.39 1.42
CA ARG A 237 -10.37 -1.58 2.49
C ARG A 237 -9.05 -2.21 2.90
N SER A 238 -7.99 -1.41 3.03
CA SER A 238 -6.70 -1.87 3.54
C SER A 238 -6.22 -0.92 4.64
N ASP A 239 -5.89 -1.48 5.79
CA ASP A 239 -5.31 -0.79 6.94
C ASP A 239 -3.85 -1.22 7.09
N GLN A 240 -2.92 -0.27 7.08
CA GLN A 240 -1.49 -0.51 7.12
C GLN A 240 -0.84 0.31 8.23
N PHE A 241 -0.06 -0.35 9.07
CA PHE A 241 0.84 0.30 10.01
C PHE A 241 2.26 0.13 9.52
N THR A 242 2.99 1.23 9.45
CA THR A 242 4.38 1.20 9.02
C THR A 242 5.27 1.98 9.96
N PHE A 243 6.51 1.53 10.08
CA PHE A 243 7.57 2.17 10.84
C PHE A 243 8.81 2.31 9.97
N ASN A 244 9.60 3.36 10.21
CA ASN A 244 10.85 3.59 9.51
C ASN A 244 11.98 2.80 10.16
N ALA A 245 12.45 1.75 9.49
CA ALA A 245 13.58 0.94 9.95
C ALA A 245 14.86 1.40 9.24
N GLY A 246 15.48 2.48 9.70
CA GLY A 246 16.74 2.95 9.11
C GLY A 246 17.20 4.33 9.56
N GLY A 247 17.77 4.43 10.76
CA GLY A 247 18.41 5.63 11.30
C GLY A 247 17.44 6.74 11.73
N LYS A 248 17.83 7.55 12.72
CA LYS A 248 17.13 8.79 13.09
C LYS A 248 17.15 9.73 11.89
N VAL A 249 16.12 9.66 11.04
CA VAL A 249 15.85 10.69 10.05
C VAL A 249 14.80 11.60 10.69
N GLU A 250 15.21 12.81 11.09
CA GLU A 250 14.36 13.88 11.65
C GLU A 250 13.37 14.47 10.61
N ALA A 251 12.91 13.66 9.65
CA ALA A 251 12.00 14.10 8.62
C ALA A 251 10.56 13.70 8.98
N PRO A 252 9.70 14.63 9.46
CA PRO A 252 8.30 14.32 9.76
C PRO A 252 7.62 13.80 8.49
N LEU A 253 7.11 12.56 8.52
CA LEU A 253 6.53 11.73 7.45
C LEU A 253 5.24 12.26 6.81
N GLY A 254 4.69 13.37 7.29
CA GLY A 254 3.42 13.96 6.86
C GLY A 254 3.33 14.17 5.35
N ASN A 255 2.14 13.91 4.81
CA ASN A 255 1.58 14.35 3.52
C ASN A 255 1.06 13.25 2.58
N GLY A 256 0.77 12.02 3.06
CA GLY A 256 -0.05 11.03 2.33
C GLY A 256 0.42 10.55 0.95
N LEU A 257 1.54 11.05 0.43
CA LEU A 257 2.17 10.62 -0.81
C LEU A 257 2.92 9.31 -0.57
N GLU A 258 2.60 8.30 -1.37
CA GLU A 258 2.96 6.89 -1.16
C GLU A 258 4.43 6.55 -1.08
N LEU A 259 5.32 7.51 -1.32
CA LEU A 259 6.71 7.27 -1.61
C LEU A 259 7.51 8.47 -1.12
N ARG A 260 7.96 8.44 0.13
CA ARG A 260 9.22 9.11 0.44
C ARG A 260 10.34 8.28 -0.16
N ALA A 261 11.07 8.88 -1.08
CA ALA A 261 12.26 8.27 -1.65
C ALA A 261 13.31 8.08 -0.53
N GLY A 262 13.94 6.90 -0.46
CA GLY A 262 15.07 6.65 0.44
C GLY A 262 14.80 6.13 1.86
N VAL A 263 13.57 6.13 2.38
CA VAL A 263 13.31 5.58 3.73
C VAL A 263 12.80 4.13 3.66
N LEU A 264 13.44 3.23 4.40
CA LEU A 264 13.00 1.83 4.55
C LEU A 264 11.72 1.78 5.40
N VAL A 265 10.58 1.85 4.74
CA VAL A 265 9.27 1.69 5.38
C VAL A 265 8.96 0.20 5.53
N SER A 266 8.97 -0.29 6.77
CA SER A 266 8.57 -1.66 7.08
C SER A 266 7.12 -1.68 7.53
N TYR A 267 6.30 -2.55 6.95
CA TYR A 267 4.97 -2.78 7.48
C TYR A 267 5.06 -3.62 8.76
N ALA A 268 4.46 -3.14 9.84
CA ALA A 268 4.24 -3.91 11.06
C ALA A 268 2.96 -4.76 10.94
N PHE A 269 1.95 -4.21 10.28
CA PHE A 269 0.64 -4.83 10.14
C PHE A 269 -0.04 -4.40 8.84
N ASN A 270 -0.76 -5.34 8.24
CA ASN A 270 -1.66 -5.10 7.12
C ASN A 270 -2.97 -5.86 7.35
N ASN A 271 -4.11 -5.19 7.20
CA ASN A 271 -5.44 -5.79 7.26
C ASN A 271 -6.25 -5.38 6.04
N THR A 272 -6.60 -6.35 5.22
CA THR A 272 -7.35 -6.14 3.98
C THR A 272 -8.72 -6.78 4.09
N ILE A 273 -9.75 -6.00 3.76
CA ILE A 273 -11.14 -6.44 3.65
C ILE A 273 -11.58 -6.18 2.24
N MET A 274 -12.12 -7.19 1.57
CA MET A 274 -12.63 -7.04 0.22
C MET A 274 -14.01 -7.66 0.11
N VAL A 275 -14.92 -6.93 -0.52
CA VAL A 275 -16.27 -7.37 -0.85
C VAL A 275 -16.43 -7.28 -2.36
N GLN A 276 -17.00 -8.31 -2.96
CA GLN A 276 -17.32 -8.36 -4.38
C GLN A 276 -18.77 -8.80 -4.57
N LYS A 277 -19.51 -8.06 -5.41
CA LYS A 277 -20.82 -8.51 -5.92
C LYS A 277 -20.61 -9.43 -7.11
N LEU A 278 -21.09 -10.66 -6.99
CA LEU A 278 -21.00 -11.65 -8.05
C LEU A 278 -22.11 -11.39 -9.09
N PRO A 279 -21.84 -11.62 -10.39
CA PRO A 279 -22.87 -11.51 -11.41
C PRO A 279 -23.95 -12.57 -11.18
N LEU A 280 -25.21 -12.20 -11.32
CA LEU A 280 -26.33 -13.13 -11.36
C LEU A 280 -26.20 -13.95 -12.66
N LYS A 281 -25.51 -15.10 -12.62
CA LYS A 281 -25.45 -15.98 -13.79
C LYS A 281 -26.87 -16.47 -14.10
N LYS A 282 -27.35 -16.23 -15.33
CA LYS A 282 -28.45 -17.02 -15.91
C LYS A 282 -27.98 -18.48 -16.06
N ARG A 283 -28.32 -19.32 -15.09
CA ARG A 283 -28.63 -20.77 -15.17
C ARG A 283 -27.95 -21.70 -16.21
N GLN A 284 -26.74 -21.44 -16.70
CA GLN A 284 -26.13 -22.26 -17.77
C GLN A 284 -24.89 -23.07 -17.38
N SER A 285 -24.52 -23.17 -16.10
CA SER A 285 -23.47 -24.10 -15.68
C SER A 285 -23.79 -24.70 -14.32
N GLU A 286 -23.96 -26.02 -14.28
CA GLU A 286 -24.40 -26.85 -13.14
C GLU A 286 -23.45 -26.82 -11.91
N GLU A 287 -22.34 -26.08 -11.95
CA GLU A 287 -21.31 -26.07 -10.89
C GLU A 287 -21.40 -24.93 -9.87
N ARG A 288 -22.38 -24.00 -9.94
CA ARG A 288 -22.58 -23.00 -8.87
C ARG A 288 -23.78 -23.38 -8.01
N GLN A 289 -23.62 -23.39 -6.68
CA GLN A 289 -24.77 -23.33 -5.77
C GLN A 289 -25.58 -22.08 -6.15
N ASN A 290 -26.83 -22.26 -6.55
CA ASN A 290 -27.59 -21.36 -7.43
C ASN A 290 -27.90 -19.95 -6.89
N ASP A 291 -27.44 -19.54 -5.70
CA ASP A 291 -27.88 -18.31 -5.03
C ASP A 291 -26.76 -17.43 -4.44
N GLU A 292 -25.48 -17.64 -4.82
CA GLU A 292 -24.35 -16.83 -4.33
C GLU A 292 -24.39 -15.40 -4.91
N VAL A 293 -24.43 -14.38 -4.04
CA VAL A 293 -24.56 -12.98 -4.44
C VAL A 293 -23.33 -12.14 -4.05
N LEU A 294 -22.68 -12.45 -2.93
CA LEU A 294 -21.52 -11.69 -2.44
C LEU A 294 -20.37 -12.60 -2.03
N SER A 295 -19.16 -12.19 -2.39
CA SER A 295 -17.91 -12.73 -1.87
C SER A 295 -17.28 -11.72 -0.92
N LEU A 296 -16.85 -12.16 0.26
CA LEU A 296 -16.23 -11.35 1.29
C LEU A 296 -14.92 -12.01 1.71
N SER A 297 -13.84 -11.24 1.81
CA SER A 297 -12.57 -11.75 2.31
C SER A 297 -11.93 -10.79 3.29
N LEU A 298 -11.31 -11.37 4.30
CA LEU A 298 -10.58 -10.69 5.36
C LEU A 298 -9.21 -11.34 5.47
N GLU A 299 -8.15 -10.56 5.24
CA GLU A 299 -6.77 -11.00 5.29
C GLU A 299 -5.97 -10.10 6.24
N LYS A 300 -5.48 -10.67 7.34
CA LYS A 300 -4.56 -10.00 8.27
C LYS A 300 -3.18 -10.61 8.15
N ASP A 301 -2.19 -9.75 7.99
CA ASP A 301 -0.77 -10.09 7.96
C ASP A 301 -0.02 -9.27 9.02
N PHE A 302 0.74 -9.96 9.88
CA PHE A 302 1.53 -9.35 10.94
C PHE A 302 3.02 -9.64 10.74
N ASN A 303 3.86 -8.61 10.88
CA ASN A 303 5.31 -8.74 10.79
C ASN A 303 5.92 -8.77 12.19
N THR A 304 6.21 -9.97 12.70
CA THR A 304 6.66 -10.23 14.08
C THR A 304 8.02 -9.63 14.44
N LYS A 305 8.74 -9.02 13.49
CA LYS A 305 10.10 -8.49 13.70
C LYS A 305 10.17 -7.00 13.99
N ALA A 306 9.03 -6.30 13.99
CA ALA A 306 8.92 -4.93 14.48
C ALA A 306 8.89 -4.86 16.03
N SER A 307 9.48 -5.85 16.72
CA SER A 307 9.25 -6.13 18.14
C SER A 307 9.86 -5.09 19.09
N ALA A 308 10.87 -4.34 18.65
CA ALA A 308 11.52 -3.32 19.47
C ALA A 308 10.65 -2.07 19.71
N GLU A 309 9.63 -1.83 18.88
CA GLU A 309 8.77 -0.64 18.94
C GLU A 309 7.30 -1.01 19.22
N LEU A 310 7.03 -2.19 19.78
CA LEU A 310 5.67 -2.66 20.02
C LEU A 310 4.88 -1.73 20.95
N SER A 311 5.51 -1.13 21.96
CA SER A 311 4.84 -0.19 22.87
C SER A 311 4.39 1.08 22.14
N LEU A 312 5.26 1.69 21.33
CA LEU A 312 4.94 2.86 20.51
C LEU A 312 3.83 2.55 19.51
N GLN A 313 3.92 1.41 18.81
CA GLN A 313 2.88 0.96 17.90
C GLN A 313 1.54 0.74 18.61
N TYR A 314 1.57 0.20 19.82
CA TYR A 314 0.38 -0.08 20.60
C TYR A 314 -0.25 1.21 21.13
N ASP A 315 0.54 2.14 21.69
CA ASP A 315 0.10 3.48 22.08
C ASP A 315 -0.51 4.22 20.89
N PHE A 316 0.18 4.22 19.75
CA PHE A 316 -0.33 4.86 18.55
C PHE A 316 -1.62 4.20 18.06
N PHE A 317 -1.70 2.88 18.05
CA PHE A 317 -2.93 2.18 17.70
C PHE A 317 -4.10 2.57 18.61
N ASN A 318 -3.89 2.63 19.92
CA ASN A 318 -4.96 2.97 20.85
C ASN A 318 -5.37 4.42 20.75
N ILE A 319 -4.44 5.35 20.53
CA ILE A 319 -4.83 6.74 20.29
C ILE A 319 -5.61 6.87 18.99
N LEU A 320 -5.24 6.17 17.90
CA LEU A 320 -6.05 6.10 16.66
C LEU A 320 -7.42 5.47 16.91
N LYS A 321 -7.53 4.49 17.81
CA LYS A 321 -8.83 3.93 18.17
C LYS A 321 -9.70 4.95 18.91
N LEU A 322 -9.11 5.79 19.76
CA LEU A 322 -9.81 6.85 20.50
C LEU A 322 -10.17 8.06 19.63
N THR A 323 -9.28 8.45 18.72
CA THR A 323 -9.46 9.65 17.87
C THR A 323 -10.15 9.31 16.56
N LEU A 324 -9.80 8.20 15.93
CA LEU A 324 -9.98 8.04 14.49
C LEU A 324 -11.11 7.07 14.13
N LEU A 325 -11.20 5.93 14.82
CA LEU A 325 -11.86 4.74 14.25
C LEU A 325 -12.52 3.82 15.31
N SER A 326 -13.04 4.39 16.40
CA SER A 326 -13.54 3.63 17.56
C SER A 326 -14.58 2.55 17.24
N SER A 327 -15.32 2.68 16.13
CA SER A 327 -16.31 1.71 15.66
C SER A 327 -15.81 0.70 14.62
N GLU A 328 -14.64 0.90 14.00
CA GLU A 328 -14.22 0.18 12.78
C GLU A 328 -12.84 -0.49 12.85
N LEU A 329 -12.00 -0.16 13.83
CA LEU A 329 -10.70 -0.82 14.02
C LEU A 329 -10.79 -1.89 15.10
N GLU A 330 -10.89 -3.15 14.67
CA GLU A 330 -10.68 -4.31 15.53
C GLU A 330 -9.28 -4.92 15.30
N TYR A 331 -8.36 -4.63 16.21
CA TYR A 331 -6.97 -5.10 16.15
C TYR A 331 -6.70 -6.17 17.20
N SER A 332 -6.03 -7.24 16.78
CA SER A 332 -5.49 -8.26 17.68
C SER A 332 -4.06 -8.59 17.24
N TYR A 333 -3.10 -8.35 18.14
CA TYR A 333 -1.71 -8.72 17.92
C TYR A 333 -1.56 -10.25 17.78
N GLY A 334 -0.64 -10.67 16.91
CA GLY A 334 0.06 -11.96 17.10
C GLY A 334 -0.28 -13.11 16.16
N LYS A 335 -1.26 -13.02 15.25
CA LYS A 335 -1.49 -14.08 14.23
C LYS A 335 -1.99 -13.52 12.91
N SER A 336 -1.25 -13.80 11.82
CA SER A 336 -1.79 -13.66 10.47
C SER A 336 -2.95 -14.64 10.28
N LYS A 337 -4.11 -14.15 9.84
CA LYS A 337 -5.31 -14.97 9.64
C LYS A 337 -6.03 -14.52 8.39
N LYS A 338 -6.56 -15.49 7.64
CA LYS A 338 -7.34 -15.25 6.42
C LYS A 338 -8.69 -15.92 6.54
N THR A 339 -9.72 -15.27 6.03
CA THR A 339 -11.09 -15.75 6.11
C THR A 339 -11.82 -15.36 4.84
N TYR A 340 -12.52 -16.31 4.24
CA TYR A 340 -13.26 -16.13 3.00
C TYR A 340 -14.70 -16.55 3.25
N LEU A 341 -15.63 -15.68 2.90
CA LEU A 341 -17.06 -15.81 3.13
C LEU A 341 -17.79 -15.66 1.80
N THR A 342 -18.86 -16.44 1.65
CA THR A 342 -19.78 -16.29 0.53
C THR A 342 -21.19 -16.14 1.07
N LEU A 343 -21.86 -15.05 0.72
CA LEU A 343 -23.23 -14.81 1.13
C LEU A 343 -24.20 -15.07 -0.01
N LEU A 344 -25.33 -15.65 0.34
CA LEU A 344 -26.44 -15.96 -0.55
C LEU A 344 -27.49 -14.84 -0.50
N ASP A 345 -28.39 -14.79 -1.48
CA ASP A 345 -29.47 -13.80 -1.47
C ASP A 345 -30.38 -13.95 -0.23
N GLN A 346 -30.66 -15.20 0.18
CA GLN A 346 -31.42 -15.47 1.40
C GLN A 346 -30.76 -14.91 2.67
N ASP A 347 -29.42 -14.82 2.70
CA ASP A 347 -28.70 -14.30 3.86
C ASP A 347 -28.98 -12.79 4.05
N ARG A 348 -29.40 -12.07 2.99
CA ARG A 348 -29.83 -10.66 3.08
C ARG A 348 -31.04 -10.52 3.99
N LYS A 349 -32.05 -11.38 3.84
CA LYS A 349 -33.25 -11.38 4.68
C LYS A 349 -32.88 -11.68 6.13
N ASP A 350 -32.03 -12.68 6.36
CA ASP A 350 -31.53 -12.98 7.71
C ASP A 350 -30.87 -11.77 8.38
N ILE A 351 -30.11 -10.98 7.64
CA ILE A 351 -29.41 -9.79 8.16
C ILE A 351 -30.37 -8.63 8.40
N GLU A 352 -31.42 -8.50 7.59
CA GLU A 352 -32.44 -7.46 7.75
C GLU A 352 -33.30 -7.71 9.00
N TYR A 353 -33.70 -8.96 9.23
CA TYR A 353 -34.62 -9.32 10.31
C TYR A 353 -33.95 -9.79 11.60
N ASN A 354 -32.69 -10.25 11.56
CA ASN A 354 -32.00 -10.79 12.74
C ASN A 354 -30.77 -9.95 13.14
N PRO A 355 -30.75 -9.37 14.36
CA PRO A 355 -29.64 -8.52 14.79
C PRO A 355 -28.33 -9.29 15.01
N LYS A 356 -28.39 -10.60 15.29
CA LYS A 356 -27.20 -11.44 15.55
C LYS A 356 -26.31 -11.64 14.30
N PRO A 357 -26.81 -12.14 13.15
CA PRO A 357 -26.03 -12.23 11.92
C PRO A 357 -25.58 -10.86 11.43
N ARG A 358 -26.43 -9.83 11.53
CA ARG A 358 -26.07 -8.44 11.17
C ARG A 358 -24.90 -7.93 11.99
N ALA A 359 -24.92 -8.11 13.31
CA ALA A 359 -23.84 -7.69 14.19
C ALA A 359 -22.54 -8.45 13.92
N GLN A 360 -22.59 -9.78 13.72
CA GLN A 360 -21.38 -10.55 13.40
C GLN A 360 -20.81 -10.18 12.04
N LEU A 361 -21.65 -9.96 11.02
CA LEU A 361 -21.19 -9.53 9.70
C LEU A 361 -20.59 -8.13 9.76
N SER A 362 -21.24 -7.19 10.46
CA SER A 362 -20.70 -5.84 10.67
C SER A 362 -19.34 -5.88 11.39
N SER A 363 -19.18 -6.72 12.41
CA SER A 363 -17.88 -6.92 13.08
C SER A 363 -16.84 -7.55 12.14
N HIS A 364 -17.24 -8.50 11.27
CA HIS A 364 -16.35 -9.08 10.27
C HIS A 364 -15.89 -8.05 9.21
N ILE A 365 -16.79 -7.19 8.73
CA ILE A 365 -16.47 -6.04 7.87
C ILE A 365 -15.63 -4.99 8.63
N GLY A 366 -15.73 -4.95 9.95
CA GLY A 366 -14.82 -4.19 10.82
C GLY A 366 -13.44 -4.82 10.98
N GLY A 367 -13.26 -6.10 10.61
CA GLY A 367 -12.00 -6.84 10.70
C GLY A 367 -11.99 -7.96 11.72
N ASN A 368 -13.09 -8.32 12.37
CA ASN A 368 -13.14 -9.47 13.28
C ASN A 368 -13.08 -10.80 12.52
N HIS A 369 -12.34 -11.80 13.00
CA HIS A 369 -12.29 -13.13 12.37
C HIS A 369 -13.26 -14.16 12.96
N GLU A 370 -14.03 -13.81 13.99
CA GLU A 370 -14.97 -14.74 14.62
C GLU A 370 -16.25 -14.88 13.78
N LEU A 371 -16.44 -16.06 13.20
CA LEU A 371 -17.55 -16.37 12.29
C LEU A 371 -18.42 -17.52 12.78
N ASN A 372 -18.80 -17.48 14.06
CA ASN A 372 -19.61 -18.56 14.65
C ASN A 372 -20.97 -18.76 13.95
N TYR A 373 -21.68 -17.69 13.56
CA TYR A 373 -22.93 -17.79 12.79
C TYR A 373 -22.64 -18.16 11.34
N TRP A 374 -21.65 -17.49 10.73
CA TRP A 374 -21.33 -17.64 9.30
C TRP A 374 -20.43 -18.84 8.96
N LYS A 375 -20.21 -19.79 9.89
CA LYS A 375 -19.28 -20.91 9.70
C LYS A 375 -19.58 -21.75 8.46
N LYS A 376 -20.86 -21.94 8.13
CA LYS A 376 -21.32 -22.68 6.93
C LYS A 376 -21.08 -21.94 5.61
N ARG A 377 -20.82 -20.63 5.67
CA ARG A 377 -20.56 -19.76 4.52
C ARG A 377 -19.06 -19.57 4.28
N VAL A 378 -18.21 -20.12 5.14
CA VAL A 378 -16.75 -20.03 4.99
C VAL A 378 -16.32 -20.92 3.82
N THR A 379 -15.57 -20.34 2.89
CA THR A 379 -15.05 -21.03 1.70
C THR A 379 -13.53 -21.19 1.75
N THR A 380 -13.01 -22.13 0.96
CA THR A 380 -11.56 -22.31 0.86
C THR A 380 -10.94 -21.24 -0.03
N LEU A 381 -9.63 -21.03 0.13
CA LEU A 381 -8.87 -20.15 -0.77
C LEU A 381 -8.96 -20.63 -2.22
N GLU A 382 -8.96 -21.95 -2.46
CA GLU A 382 -9.00 -22.51 -3.80
C GLU A 382 -10.33 -22.20 -4.50
N ASP A 383 -11.45 -22.29 -3.77
CA ASP A 383 -12.77 -21.92 -4.28
C ASP A 383 -12.90 -20.42 -4.55
N LYS A 384 -12.34 -19.55 -3.68
CA LYS A 384 -12.26 -18.10 -3.94
C LYS A 384 -11.49 -17.84 -5.24
N VAL A 385 -10.31 -18.44 -5.38
CA VAL A 385 -9.47 -18.27 -6.57
C VAL A 385 -10.20 -18.75 -7.83
N LYS A 386 -10.82 -19.95 -7.81
CA LYS A 386 -11.60 -20.46 -8.95
C LYS A 386 -12.69 -19.47 -9.36
N ARG A 387 -13.37 -18.85 -8.39
CA ARG A 387 -14.45 -17.89 -8.64
C ARG A 387 -13.96 -16.56 -9.20
N ASP A 388 -12.91 -15.98 -8.64
CA ASP A 388 -12.38 -14.68 -9.06
C ASP A 388 -11.89 -14.74 -10.53
N ILE A 389 -11.32 -15.88 -10.97
CA ILE A 389 -10.97 -16.13 -12.39
C ILE A 389 -12.20 -16.09 -13.30
N THR A 390 -13.34 -16.62 -12.84
CA THR A 390 -14.58 -16.69 -13.63
C THR A 390 -15.43 -15.43 -13.55
N SER A 391 -14.98 -14.42 -12.81
CA SER A 391 -15.68 -13.14 -12.72
C SER A 391 -15.35 -12.26 -13.92
N LYS A 392 -16.18 -11.25 -14.22
CA LYS A 392 -15.86 -10.25 -15.25
C LYS A 392 -14.54 -9.52 -14.97
N PHE A 393 -14.01 -9.60 -13.75
CA PHE A 393 -12.68 -9.10 -13.42
C PHE A 393 -11.55 -10.05 -13.81
N SER A 394 -11.79 -10.96 -14.74
CA SER A 394 -10.76 -11.77 -15.36
C SER A 394 -9.91 -10.97 -16.35
N PHE A 395 -10.34 -9.82 -16.89
CA PHE A 395 -9.45 -8.99 -17.73
C PHE A 395 -8.36 -8.29 -16.89
N LEU A 396 -8.71 -7.86 -15.67
CA LEU A 396 -8.05 -8.27 -14.44
C LEU A 396 -6.75 -9.07 -14.57
N LEU A 397 -6.85 -10.24 -15.15
CA LEU A 397 -5.87 -11.31 -15.13
C LEU A 397 -5.00 -11.40 -16.35
N TYR A 398 -5.21 -10.53 -17.34
CA TYR A 398 -4.54 -10.63 -18.62
C TYR A 398 -3.74 -9.37 -18.90
N GLY A 399 -2.43 -9.47 -18.77
CA GLY A 399 -1.50 -8.46 -19.27
C GLY A 399 -0.15 -8.48 -18.58
N ASN A 400 0.92 -8.34 -19.38
CA ASN A 400 2.13 -7.71 -18.88
C ASN A 400 1.78 -6.24 -18.65
N ILE A 401 1.53 -5.84 -17.39
CA ILE A 401 1.16 -4.45 -17.17
C ILE A 401 2.42 -3.60 -17.10
N LYS A 402 2.71 -2.90 -18.19
CA LYS A 402 3.53 -1.70 -18.14
C LYS A 402 2.64 -0.59 -17.60
N LYS A 403 2.73 -0.28 -16.31
CA LYS A 403 2.10 0.93 -15.79
C LYS A 403 3.03 2.09 -16.14
N LYS A 404 2.54 3.00 -16.98
CA LYS A 404 3.11 4.34 -17.17
C LYS A 404 2.06 5.34 -16.70
N ALA A 405 2.40 6.14 -15.71
CA ALA A 405 1.54 7.21 -15.21
C ALA A 405 2.39 8.45 -14.95
N THR A 406 1.86 9.61 -15.27
CA THR A 406 2.41 10.89 -14.84
C THR A 406 1.37 11.53 -13.94
N GLU A 407 1.68 11.68 -12.66
CA GLU A 407 0.84 12.39 -11.69
C GLU A 407 1.32 13.84 -11.61
N GLN A 408 0.42 14.81 -11.76
CA GLN A 408 0.69 16.21 -11.40
C GLN A 408 0.42 16.40 -9.90
N ILE A 409 1.34 17.03 -9.20
CA ILE A 409 1.29 17.28 -7.76
C ILE A 409 1.51 18.78 -7.55
N ILE A 410 0.48 19.47 -7.10
CA ILE A 410 0.59 20.89 -6.74
C ILE A 410 0.79 20.97 -5.23
N VAL A 411 1.90 21.57 -4.79
CA VAL A 411 2.19 21.82 -3.37
C VAL A 411 2.11 23.32 -3.12
N VAL A 412 1.23 23.71 -2.20
CA VAL A 412 1.13 25.10 -1.72
C VAL A 412 1.74 25.17 -0.33
N LYS A 413 2.80 25.96 -0.16
CA LYS A 413 3.48 26.17 1.14
C LYS A 413 3.79 27.65 1.32
N ASN A 414 3.32 28.25 2.41
CA ASN A 414 3.56 29.66 2.77
C ASN A 414 3.22 30.65 1.64
N GLY A 415 2.10 30.44 0.94
CA GLY A 415 1.69 31.27 -0.20
C GLY A 415 2.41 30.96 -1.53
N LEU A 416 3.48 30.16 -1.52
CA LEU A 416 4.15 29.71 -2.73
C LEU A 416 3.51 28.42 -3.25
N LYS A 417 2.97 28.48 -4.47
CA LYS A 417 2.45 27.34 -5.21
C LYS A 417 3.55 26.82 -6.14
N LYS A 418 3.96 25.56 -5.95
CA LYS A 418 4.83 24.85 -6.89
C LYS A 418 4.12 23.64 -7.49
N THR A 419 4.40 23.40 -8.76
CA THR A 419 3.87 22.24 -9.48
C THR A 419 5.01 21.25 -9.72
N PHE A 420 4.76 20.02 -9.32
CA PHE A 420 5.64 18.88 -9.52
C PHE A 420 4.95 17.85 -10.41
N PHE A 421 5.75 17.05 -11.09
CA PHE A 421 5.30 15.93 -11.88
C PHE A 421 6.02 14.69 -11.41
N LYS A 422 5.27 13.60 -11.26
CA LYS A 422 5.78 12.30 -10.86
C LYS A 422 5.48 11.30 -11.96
N HIS A 423 6.53 10.90 -12.66
CA HIS A 423 6.46 9.82 -13.63
C HIS A 423 6.79 8.48 -12.98
N PHE A 424 5.95 7.49 -13.23
CA PHE A 424 6.09 6.13 -12.75
C PHE A 424 6.11 5.16 -13.93
N SER A 425 7.14 4.30 -13.98
CA SER A 425 7.23 3.20 -14.94
C SER A 425 7.46 1.89 -14.21
N GLU A 426 6.59 0.92 -14.40
CA GLU A 426 6.68 -0.40 -13.78
C GLU A 426 6.73 -1.49 -14.84
N LYS A 427 7.66 -2.43 -14.66
CA LYS A 427 7.78 -3.64 -15.46
C LYS A 427 7.84 -4.84 -14.54
N LYS A 428 6.94 -5.79 -14.75
CA LYS A 428 6.90 -7.04 -13.98
C LYS A 428 7.09 -8.24 -14.90
N ARG A 429 7.96 -9.17 -14.51
CA ARG A 429 8.24 -10.42 -15.22
C ARG A 429 7.94 -11.61 -14.31
N TYR A 430 7.05 -12.47 -14.78
CA TYR A 430 6.69 -13.71 -14.11
C TYR A 430 7.44 -14.90 -14.69
N VAL A 431 7.69 -15.91 -13.85
CA VAL A 431 8.42 -17.11 -14.26
C VAL A 431 7.56 -18.32 -13.93
N GLN A 432 6.51 -18.56 -14.74
CA GLN A 432 5.70 -19.78 -14.60
C GLN A 432 5.04 -20.29 -15.90
N GLY A 433 4.65 -21.57 -15.89
CA GLY A 433 4.17 -22.36 -17.03
C GLY A 433 2.78 -21.98 -17.57
N LEU A 434 2.34 -22.67 -18.62
CA LEU A 434 1.15 -22.38 -19.42
C LEU A 434 -0.13 -22.07 -18.61
N LEU A 435 -0.42 -22.80 -17.53
CA LEU A 435 -1.62 -22.59 -16.70
C LEU A 435 -1.57 -21.35 -15.80
N SER A 436 -0.38 -20.94 -15.36
CA SER A 436 -0.15 -19.70 -14.58
C SER A 436 -0.06 -18.44 -15.44
N ARG A 437 0.13 -18.59 -16.77
CA ARG A 437 0.03 -17.45 -17.71
C ARG A 437 -1.39 -16.88 -17.80
N LEU A 438 -2.41 -17.66 -17.42
CA LEU A 438 -3.80 -17.20 -17.32
C LEU A 438 -4.08 -16.41 -16.03
N PHE A 439 -3.11 -16.33 -15.11
CA PHE A 439 -3.26 -15.70 -13.79
C PHE A 439 -2.34 -14.48 -13.63
N SER A 440 -2.37 -13.57 -14.60
CA SER A 440 -1.52 -12.37 -14.58
C SER A 440 -2.17 -11.16 -13.89
N ASP A 441 -1.57 -10.00 -14.05
CA ASP A 441 -1.24 -9.02 -13.01
C ASP A 441 -2.34 -8.36 -12.16
N ALA A 442 -3.56 -8.18 -12.67
CA ALA A 442 -4.54 -7.30 -12.02
C ALA A 442 -5.59 -8.03 -11.15
N ILE A 443 -5.55 -9.36 -11.00
CA ILE A 443 -6.10 -9.98 -9.78
C ILE A 443 -5.38 -9.42 -8.55
N ARG A 444 -4.07 -9.15 -8.60
CA ARG A 444 -3.34 -8.69 -7.41
C ARG A 444 -3.66 -7.24 -7.04
N ARG A 445 -3.97 -6.38 -8.02
CA ARG A 445 -4.34 -4.97 -7.76
C ARG A 445 -5.72 -4.84 -7.12
N VAL A 446 -6.64 -5.75 -7.45
CA VAL A 446 -8.03 -5.68 -6.98
C VAL A 446 -8.32 -6.66 -5.84
N PHE A 447 -7.73 -7.85 -5.85
CA PHE A 447 -8.13 -8.95 -4.96
C PHE A 447 -7.12 -9.35 -3.88
N ASP A 448 -5.94 -8.70 -3.84
CA ASP A 448 -4.91 -8.81 -2.78
C ASP A 448 -4.79 -10.19 -2.16
N PHE A 449 -4.71 -11.20 -3.02
CA PHE A 449 -4.52 -12.57 -2.55
C PHE A 449 -3.14 -12.68 -1.93
N GLY A 450 -3.02 -12.44 -0.62
CA GLY A 450 -1.72 -12.20 -0.04
C GLY A 450 -0.81 -13.40 -0.27
N ASN A 451 0.36 -13.15 -0.89
CA ASN A 451 1.53 -14.00 -1.13
C ASN A 451 1.34 -15.50 -1.52
N LYS A 452 0.12 -16.02 -1.68
CA LYS A 452 -0.16 -17.47 -1.73
C LYS A 452 -1.00 -17.96 -2.91
N ILE A 453 -1.41 -17.12 -3.87
CA ILE A 453 -1.65 -17.65 -5.22
C ILE A 453 -0.29 -17.98 -5.82
N LYS A 454 -0.14 -19.24 -6.24
CA LYS A 454 1.10 -20.00 -6.45
C LYS A 454 1.97 -19.48 -7.59
N GLU A 455 2.38 -18.21 -7.58
CA GLU A 455 3.50 -17.72 -8.40
C GLU A 455 4.81 -18.31 -7.87
N LYS A 456 5.46 -19.16 -8.66
CA LYS A 456 6.71 -19.86 -8.31
C LYS A 456 7.81 -18.82 -8.11
N SER A 457 7.78 -17.74 -8.89
CA SER A 457 8.63 -16.56 -8.71
C SER A 457 8.20 -15.38 -9.59
N PHE A 458 8.44 -14.15 -9.13
CA PHE A 458 8.33 -12.94 -9.93
C PHE A 458 9.55 -12.02 -9.72
N GLU A 459 9.74 -11.14 -10.69
CA GLU A 459 10.75 -10.08 -10.73
C GLU A 459 10.04 -8.79 -11.16
N GLN A 460 10.35 -7.68 -10.52
CA GLN A 460 9.67 -6.40 -10.71
C GLN A 460 10.68 -5.28 -10.66
N THR A 461 10.69 -4.47 -11.71
CA THR A 461 11.51 -3.26 -11.81
C THR A 461 10.57 -2.06 -11.86
N GLN A 462 10.87 -1.04 -11.06
CA GLN A 462 10.15 0.22 -11.04
C GLN A 462 11.13 1.37 -11.18
N LEU A 463 10.74 2.36 -11.97
CA LEU A 463 11.44 3.63 -12.14
C LEU A 463 10.47 4.74 -11.71
N TYR A 464 10.94 5.60 -10.81
CA TYR A 464 10.24 6.77 -10.32
C TYR A 464 11.07 7.98 -10.69
N LEU A 465 10.47 8.93 -11.39
CA LEU A 465 11.09 10.20 -11.74
C LEU A 465 10.17 11.32 -11.24
N GLU A 466 10.68 12.18 -10.39
CA GLU A 466 9.97 13.36 -9.89
C GLU A 466 10.68 14.60 -10.39
N PHE A 467 9.95 15.61 -10.87
CA PHE A 467 10.54 16.85 -11.35
C PHE A 467 9.63 18.06 -11.11
N GLU A 468 10.23 19.22 -10.92
CA GLU A 468 9.54 20.51 -10.83
C GLU A 468 9.35 21.11 -12.23
N ALA A 469 8.18 21.68 -12.53
CA ALA A 469 7.96 22.43 -13.77
C ALA A 469 6.89 23.53 -13.60
N GLU A 470 7.05 24.62 -14.35
CA GLU A 470 6.12 25.75 -14.36
C GLU A 470 4.81 25.42 -15.11
N GLU A 471 3.71 26.03 -14.68
CA GLU A 471 2.31 25.54 -14.72
C GLU A 471 1.67 25.13 -16.06
N LYS A 472 2.36 25.14 -17.20
CA LYS A 472 1.79 24.70 -18.47
C LYS A 472 2.42 23.39 -18.93
N TYR A 473 1.69 22.29 -18.70
CA TYR A 473 1.97 20.97 -19.28
C TYR A 473 1.77 21.01 -20.80
N ASN A 474 2.66 21.69 -21.51
CA ASN A 474 2.83 21.53 -22.94
C ASN A 474 4.19 20.86 -23.17
N SER A 475 4.14 19.52 -23.05
CA SER A 475 4.91 18.53 -23.80
C SER A 475 6.42 18.37 -23.62
N GLN A 476 7.09 19.03 -22.67
CA GLN A 476 8.53 18.81 -22.51
C GLN A 476 8.89 18.52 -21.04
N MET A 477 9.20 17.25 -20.73
CA MET A 477 9.77 16.82 -19.45
C MET A 477 11.20 17.40 -19.32
N LYS A 478 11.31 18.73 -19.21
CA LYS A 478 12.56 19.47 -19.24
C LYS A 478 12.75 20.25 -17.96
N VAL A 479 13.96 20.23 -17.44
CA VAL A 479 14.37 20.99 -16.26
C VAL A 479 15.66 21.74 -16.53
N THR A 480 15.94 22.77 -15.75
CA THR A 480 17.12 23.63 -15.94
C THR A 480 18.40 23.00 -15.39
N ASP A 481 18.29 22.25 -14.28
CA ASP A 481 19.43 21.63 -13.61
C ASP A 481 19.05 20.33 -12.88
N GLU A 482 20.06 19.61 -12.41
CA GLU A 482 19.90 18.30 -11.75
C GLU A 482 19.19 18.36 -10.39
N SER A 483 19.11 19.53 -9.74
CA SER A 483 18.41 19.71 -8.46
C SER A 483 16.88 19.78 -8.60
N GLN A 484 16.39 20.05 -9.81
CA GLN A 484 14.96 20.13 -10.11
C GLN A 484 14.30 18.78 -10.39
N PHE A 485 15.06 17.69 -10.37
CA PHE A 485 14.48 16.35 -10.45
C PHE A 485 15.13 15.35 -9.49
N SER A 486 14.46 14.23 -9.29
CA SER A 486 15.00 13.09 -8.56
C SER A 486 14.56 11.78 -9.20
N LEU A 487 15.42 10.77 -9.13
CA LEU A 487 15.17 9.47 -9.69
C LEU A 487 15.35 8.39 -8.64
N LYS A 488 14.42 7.45 -8.62
CA LYS A 488 14.51 6.23 -7.82
C LYS A 488 14.22 5.03 -8.68
N LEU A 489 15.04 4.00 -8.48
CA LEU A 489 14.84 2.68 -9.06
C LEU A 489 14.51 1.71 -7.94
N SER A 490 13.59 0.79 -8.18
CA SER A 490 13.29 -0.31 -7.27
C SER A 490 13.30 -1.63 -8.02
N GLN A 491 14.02 -2.60 -7.49
CA GLN A 491 14.03 -3.99 -7.94
C GLN A 491 13.43 -4.85 -6.85
N SER A 492 12.48 -5.70 -7.19
CA SER A 492 11.82 -6.61 -6.26
C SER A 492 11.75 -8.01 -6.84
N PHE A 493 12.12 -8.99 -6.03
CA PHE A 493 12.14 -10.39 -6.40
C PHE A 493 11.38 -11.22 -5.36
N TYR A 494 10.73 -12.29 -5.82
CA TYR A 494 10.01 -13.22 -4.96
C TYR A 494 10.12 -14.64 -5.49
N VAL A 495 10.24 -15.61 -4.57
CA VAL A 495 10.22 -17.05 -4.86
C VAL A 495 9.41 -17.76 -3.78
N ASP A 496 8.41 -18.57 -4.17
CA ASP A 496 7.49 -19.24 -3.23
C ASP A 496 8.18 -20.32 -2.38
N LYS A 497 8.95 -21.18 -3.02
CA LYS A 497 9.46 -22.43 -2.45
C LYS A 497 10.87 -22.68 -2.94
N THR A 498 11.80 -22.83 -2.00
CA THR A 498 13.21 -23.13 -2.26
C THR A 498 13.73 -24.37 -1.51
N HIS A 499 12.85 -25.04 -0.75
CA HIS A 499 13.24 -26.10 0.21
C HIS A 499 13.52 -27.48 -0.41
N ARG A 500 12.87 -27.84 -1.52
CA ARG A 500 13.04 -29.15 -2.19
C ARG A 500 14.21 -29.14 -3.18
N TRP A 501 14.75 -30.32 -3.49
CA TRP A 501 15.90 -30.44 -4.40
C TRP A 501 15.60 -29.87 -5.80
N TYR A 502 14.41 -30.14 -6.34
CA TYR A 502 13.96 -29.63 -7.64
C TYR A 502 13.63 -28.12 -7.64
N HIS A 503 13.64 -27.45 -6.48
CA HIS A 503 13.62 -25.99 -6.40
C HIS A 503 15.02 -25.37 -6.52
N GLY A 504 16.06 -26.16 -6.78
CA GLY A 504 17.45 -25.71 -6.84
C GLY A 504 17.72 -24.61 -7.87
N PHE A 505 17.03 -24.61 -9.01
CA PHE A 505 17.14 -23.53 -10.01
C PHE A 505 16.64 -22.19 -9.46
N ARG A 506 15.46 -22.18 -8.80
CA ARG A 506 14.89 -20.96 -8.21
C ARG A 506 15.76 -20.42 -7.08
N ARG A 507 16.33 -21.32 -6.27
CA ARG A 507 17.28 -20.98 -5.22
C ARG A 507 18.56 -20.34 -5.79
N ARG A 508 19.11 -20.89 -6.88
CA ARG A 508 20.27 -20.30 -7.56
C ARG A 508 19.94 -18.92 -8.13
N ARG A 509 18.78 -18.78 -8.77
CA ARG A 509 18.32 -17.51 -9.30
C ARG A 509 18.24 -16.43 -8.23
N ILE A 510 17.54 -16.66 -7.11
CA ILE A 510 17.45 -15.63 -6.07
C ILE A 510 18.79 -15.32 -5.41
N ILE A 511 19.72 -16.27 -5.33
CA ILE A 511 21.10 -15.98 -4.87
C ILE A 511 21.81 -15.07 -5.87
N ASN A 512 21.69 -15.33 -7.17
CA ASN A 512 22.28 -14.49 -8.21
C ASN A 512 21.67 -13.09 -8.21
N ASP A 513 20.35 -12.99 -8.15
CA ASP A 513 19.63 -11.71 -8.11
C ASP A 513 20.01 -10.93 -6.85
N LEU A 514 20.08 -11.59 -5.69
CA LEU A 514 20.51 -10.97 -4.44
C LEU A 514 21.97 -10.48 -4.55
N LYS A 515 22.88 -11.31 -5.08
CA LYS A 515 24.26 -10.90 -5.32
C LYS A 515 24.34 -9.69 -6.25
N ALA A 516 23.48 -9.64 -7.25
CA ALA A 516 23.52 -8.64 -8.31
C ALA A 516 22.81 -7.33 -7.97
N TRP A 517 21.90 -7.31 -6.99
CA TRP A 517 21.05 -6.14 -6.67
C TRP A 517 21.04 -5.74 -5.19
N SER A 518 21.90 -6.34 -4.35
CA SER A 518 22.02 -5.98 -2.93
C SER A 518 23.46 -5.78 -2.48
N SER A 519 23.64 -5.17 -1.32
CA SER A 519 24.93 -5.00 -0.65
C SER A 519 25.05 -5.89 0.58
N GLN A 520 26.26 -6.36 0.87
CA GLN A 520 26.61 -7.04 2.14
C GLN A 520 25.79 -8.31 2.49
N THR A 521 25.22 -9.00 1.50
CA THR A 521 24.31 -10.14 1.73
C THR A 521 24.97 -11.52 1.73
N GLU A 522 26.31 -11.63 1.72
CA GLU A 522 27.02 -12.90 1.59
C GLU A 522 26.64 -13.95 2.65
N SER A 523 26.44 -13.50 3.90
CA SER A 523 26.01 -14.38 5.00
C SER A 523 24.60 -14.97 4.75
N ILE A 524 23.70 -14.17 4.15
CA ILE A 524 22.35 -14.58 3.79
C ILE A 524 22.38 -15.51 2.59
N GLN A 525 23.18 -15.19 1.57
CA GLN A 525 23.39 -16.06 0.41
C GLN A 525 23.85 -17.45 0.85
N ARG A 526 24.80 -17.53 1.81
CA ARG A 526 25.23 -18.80 2.42
C ARG A 526 24.07 -19.52 3.11
N LYS A 527 23.27 -18.83 3.93
CA LYS A 527 22.10 -19.42 4.62
C LYS A 527 21.01 -19.90 3.66
N ILE A 528 20.79 -19.21 2.54
CA ILE A 528 19.87 -19.65 1.49
C ILE A 528 20.45 -20.88 0.80
N LYS A 529 21.74 -20.85 0.44
CA LYS A 529 22.45 -21.96 -0.23
C LYS A 529 22.43 -23.24 0.61
N SER A 530 22.68 -23.13 1.93
CA SER A 530 22.63 -24.24 2.91
C SER A 530 21.21 -24.70 3.25
N ARG A 531 20.16 -23.97 2.82
CA ARG A 531 18.75 -24.19 3.17
C ARG A 531 18.41 -23.95 4.64
N ASP A 532 19.21 -23.16 5.35
CA ASP A 532 18.82 -22.63 6.65
C ASP A 532 17.71 -21.59 6.50
N LEU A 533 17.74 -20.83 5.39
CA LEU A 533 16.65 -19.96 4.95
C LEU A 533 15.97 -20.55 3.71
N ILE A 534 14.66 -20.68 3.79
CA ILE A 534 13.81 -21.28 2.74
C ILE A 534 12.64 -20.37 2.37
N GLY A 535 12.04 -20.68 1.22
CA GLY A 535 10.86 -20.00 0.69
C GLY A 535 9.65 -20.02 1.63
N PRO A 536 8.80 -18.98 1.57
CA PRO A 536 8.85 -17.87 0.61
C PRO A 536 10.03 -16.92 0.89
N ILE A 537 10.78 -16.55 -0.16
CA ILE A 537 11.87 -15.57 -0.09
C ILE A 537 11.45 -14.39 -0.95
N SER A 538 11.46 -13.19 -0.39
CA SER A 538 11.35 -11.94 -1.14
C SER A 538 12.55 -11.06 -0.86
N PHE A 539 12.97 -10.24 -1.81
CA PHE A 539 13.81 -9.09 -1.49
C PHE A 539 13.44 -7.90 -2.36
N THR A 540 13.63 -6.71 -1.81
CA THR A 540 13.42 -5.44 -2.49
C THR A 540 14.66 -4.59 -2.28
N SER A 541 15.12 -3.96 -3.35
CA SER A 541 16.29 -3.10 -3.40
C SER A 541 15.88 -1.79 -4.05
N ASN A 542 16.01 -0.68 -3.34
CA ASN A 542 15.78 0.66 -3.86
C ASN A 542 17.11 1.37 -4.04
N PHE A 543 17.24 2.06 -5.15
CA PHE A 543 18.41 2.82 -5.54
C PHE A 543 17.95 4.25 -5.74
N THR A 544 18.52 5.16 -4.97
CA THR A 544 18.28 6.60 -5.07
C THR A 544 19.53 7.21 -5.67
N LEU A 545 19.37 7.97 -6.75
CA LEU A 545 20.49 8.57 -7.46
C LEU A 545 20.62 10.03 -7.08
N TYR A 546 21.86 10.46 -6.86
CA TYR A 546 22.20 11.83 -6.52
C TYR A 546 22.47 12.70 -7.74
N GLU A 547 22.37 14.01 -7.52
CA GLU A 547 22.60 15.04 -8.54
C GLU A 547 23.96 14.86 -9.21
N ASP A 548 25.01 14.60 -8.42
CA ASP A 548 26.36 14.36 -8.92
C ASP A 548 26.45 13.10 -9.80
N GLY A 549 25.60 12.11 -9.56
CA GLY A 549 25.48 10.92 -10.40
C GLY A 549 24.92 11.26 -11.78
N PHE A 550 23.95 12.17 -11.85
CA PHE A 550 23.42 12.68 -13.11
C PHE A 550 24.42 13.57 -13.83
N ARG A 551 25.12 14.45 -13.11
CA ARG A 551 26.19 15.27 -13.71
C ARG A 551 27.29 14.38 -14.29
N LYS A 552 27.69 13.32 -13.58
CA LYS A 552 28.66 12.34 -14.11
C LYS A 552 28.12 11.64 -15.36
N LEU A 553 26.88 11.14 -15.33
CA LEU A 553 26.27 10.47 -16.49
C LEU A 553 26.17 11.40 -17.72
N LYS A 554 25.76 12.65 -17.51
CA LYS A 554 25.65 13.69 -18.54
C LYS A 554 27.00 13.97 -19.18
N ASN A 555 28.05 14.08 -18.36
CA ASN A 555 29.41 14.39 -18.78
C ASN A 555 30.24 13.15 -19.14
N LEU A 556 29.64 11.96 -19.15
CA LEU A 556 30.35 10.72 -19.44
C LEU A 556 30.82 10.70 -20.90
N ASP A 557 32.11 10.50 -21.12
CA ASP A 557 32.67 10.46 -22.47
C ASP A 557 32.05 9.31 -23.28
N SER A 558 31.73 9.57 -24.56
CA SER A 558 31.06 8.57 -25.40
C SER A 558 31.90 7.29 -25.57
N ARG A 559 33.24 7.36 -25.50
CA ARG A 559 34.11 6.18 -25.58
C ARG A 559 34.00 5.32 -24.32
N GLU A 560 34.00 5.98 -23.17
CA GLU A 560 33.81 5.31 -21.87
C GLU A 560 32.42 4.66 -21.83
N ALA A 561 31.37 5.40 -22.22
CA ALA A 561 30.00 4.91 -22.25
C ALA A 561 29.86 3.66 -23.12
N ILE A 562 30.36 3.67 -24.37
CA ILE A 562 30.33 2.52 -25.28
C ILE A 562 31.01 1.30 -24.64
N SER A 563 32.18 1.48 -24.03
CA SER A 563 32.92 0.40 -23.37
C SER A 563 32.14 -0.21 -22.20
N VAL A 564 31.40 0.63 -21.45
CA VAL A 564 30.50 0.17 -20.40
C VAL A 564 29.30 -0.57 -20.99
N HIS A 565 28.65 -0.05 -22.03
CA HIS A 565 27.50 -0.70 -22.66
C HIS A 565 27.86 -2.05 -23.29
N LEU A 566 29.03 -2.19 -23.92
CA LEU A 566 29.50 -3.47 -24.46
C LEU A 566 29.63 -4.52 -23.34
N ARG A 567 30.25 -4.14 -22.22
CA ARG A 567 30.37 -5.02 -21.04
C ARG A 567 29.02 -5.42 -20.46
N ILE A 568 28.09 -4.46 -20.32
CA ILE A 568 26.72 -4.74 -19.87
C ILE A 568 26.03 -5.75 -20.79
N CYS A 569 26.26 -5.64 -22.10
CA CYS A 569 25.68 -6.52 -23.10
C CYS A 569 26.43 -7.83 -23.32
N GLY A 570 27.50 -8.10 -22.56
CA GLY A 570 28.31 -9.32 -22.69
C GLY A 570 29.19 -9.38 -23.94
N LEU A 571 29.46 -8.25 -24.60
CA LEU A 571 30.37 -8.16 -25.74
C LEU A 571 31.79 -7.80 -25.29
N ASP A 572 32.76 -8.42 -25.95
CA ASP A 572 34.18 -8.13 -25.76
C ASP A 572 34.54 -6.72 -26.25
N LEU A 573 35.55 -6.10 -25.63
CA LEU A 573 36.01 -4.75 -25.99
C LEU A 573 36.66 -4.67 -27.38
N SER A 574 37.03 -5.80 -28.01
CA SER A 574 37.43 -5.84 -29.42
C SER A 574 36.36 -5.29 -30.38
N TRP A 575 35.08 -5.33 -30.00
CA TRP A 575 33.98 -4.74 -30.77
C TRP A 575 33.91 -3.20 -30.66
N TYR A 576 34.74 -2.58 -29.83
CA TYR A 576 34.71 -1.15 -29.59
C TYR A 576 34.83 -0.32 -30.88
N GLU A 577 35.79 -0.64 -31.75
CA GLU A 577 36.00 0.09 -33.00
C GLU A 577 34.78 0.05 -33.92
N ASP A 578 34.11 -1.10 -34.00
CA ASP A 578 32.90 -1.26 -34.80
C ASP A 578 31.71 -0.48 -34.24
N TYR A 579 31.59 -0.41 -32.91
CA TYR A 579 30.49 0.29 -32.25
C TYR A 579 30.71 1.79 -32.07
N SER A 580 31.96 2.24 -32.06
CA SER A 580 32.34 3.67 -32.00
C SER A 580 31.91 4.46 -33.24
N LYS A 581 31.86 3.81 -34.41
CA LYS A 581 31.50 4.45 -35.69
C LYS A 581 30.06 4.12 -36.06
N LYS A 582 29.19 5.12 -36.14
CA LYS A 582 27.75 4.98 -36.46
C LYS A 582 27.45 4.09 -37.68
N ARG A 583 28.27 4.19 -38.75
CA ARG A 583 28.12 3.36 -39.97
C ARG A 583 28.50 1.90 -39.73
N SER A 584 29.61 1.64 -39.07
CA SER A 584 30.05 0.28 -38.70
C SER A 584 29.07 -0.37 -37.73
N ARG A 585 28.61 0.38 -36.71
CA ARG A 585 27.62 -0.07 -35.73
C ARG A 585 26.33 -0.56 -36.38
N ARG A 586 25.80 0.18 -37.36
CA ARG A 586 24.60 -0.22 -38.11
C ARG A 586 24.82 -1.49 -38.94
N ARG A 587 26.01 -1.64 -39.53
CA ARG A 587 26.39 -2.85 -40.28
C ARG A 587 26.44 -4.06 -39.35
N VAL A 588 27.21 -3.97 -38.26
CA VAL A 588 27.32 -5.03 -37.25
C VAL A 588 25.94 -5.40 -36.69
N TYR A 589 25.13 -4.42 -36.29
CA TYR A 589 23.78 -4.73 -35.82
C TYR A 589 22.94 -5.48 -36.85
N ARG A 590 22.99 -5.08 -38.14
CA ARG A 590 22.23 -5.76 -39.20
C ARG A 590 22.69 -7.20 -39.38
N ASP A 591 24.00 -7.41 -39.39
CA ASP A 591 24.62 -8.70 -39.67
C ASP A 591 24.41 -9.66 -38.48
N TYR A 592 24.40 -9.13 -37.25
CA TYR A 592 24.24 -9.89 -36.00
C TYR A 592 22.89 -9.67 -35.29
N ARG A 593 21.84 -9.18 -35.98
CA ARG A 593 20.54 -8.80 -35.36
C ARG A 593 19.83 -9.94 -34.62
N ARG A 594 20.21 -11.20 -34.90
CA ARG A 594 19.63 -12.39 -34.26
C ARG A 594 20.20 -12.63 -32.86
N GLU A 595 21.38 -12.10 -32.58
CA GLU A 595 22.08 -12.23 -31.29
C GLU A 595 21.59 -11.16 -30.31
N SER A 596 21.33 -11.56 -29.07
CA SER A 596 20.78 -10.69 -28.03
C SER A 596 21.72 -9.57 -27.62
N GLU A 597 23.01 -9.87 -27.60
CA GLU A 597 24.15 -9.10 -27.16
C GLU A 597 24.33 -7.90 -28.09
N HIS A 598 24.37 -8.15 -29.40
CA HIS A 598 24.44 -7.10 -30.41
C HIS A 598 23.19 -6.22 -30.46
N ARG A 599 21.99 -6.78 -30.23
CA ARG A 599 20.76 -5.99 -30.08
C ARG A 599 20.78 -5.11 -28.84
N CYS A 600 21.30 -5.62 -27.73
CA CYS A 600 21.49 -4.88 -26.48
C CYS A 600 22.43 -3.70 -26.73
N ALA A 601 23.63 -3.94 -27.25
CA ALA A 601 24.65 -2.92 -27.42
C ALA A 601 24.19 -1.81 -28.38
N TYR A 602 23.61 -2.20 -29.51
CA TYR A 602 23.05 -1.24 -30.46
C TYR A 602 21.99 -0.35 -29.83
N ARG A 603 21.11 -0.94 -29.01
CA ARG A 603 20.02 -0.20 -28.37
C ARG A 603 20.54 0.76 -27.29
N LEU A 604 21.38 0.28 -26.37
CA LEU A 604 21.94 1.11 -25.29
C LEU A 604 22.79 2.27 -25.81
N ILE A 605 23.65 2.01 -26.80
CA ILE A 605 24.54 3.05 -27.33
C ILE A 605 23.72 4.12 -28.05
N ASN A 606 22.74 3.74 -28.88
CA ASN A 606 21.91 4.72 -29.57
C ASN A 606 20.99 5.50 -28.62
N SER A 607 20.44 4.87 -27.57
CA SER A 607 19.62 5.59 -26.60
C SER A 607 20.46 6.53 -25.73
N PHE A 608 21.71 6.17 -25.42
CA PHE A 608 22.65 7.06 -24.74
C PHE A 608 23.07 8.25 -25.60
N GLU A 609 23.45 8.03 -26.86
CA GLU A 609 23.75 9.13 -27.81
C GLU A 609 22.56 10.07 -27.98
N TYR A 610 21.34 9.51 -28.07
CA TYR A 610 20.11 10.29 -28.12
C TYR A 610 19.95 11.13 -26.85
N TYR A 611 20.10 10.54 -25.67
CA TYR A 611 20.10 11.24 -24.39
C TYR A 611 21.11 12.40 -24.38
N GLN A 612 22.40 12.14 -24.67
CA GLN A 612 23.45 13.17 -24.64
C GLN A 612 23.14 14.35 -25.57
N SER A 613 22.67 14.08 -26.80
CA SER A 613 22.32 15.13 -27.76
C SER A 613 21.14 16.03 -27.32
N HIS A 614 20.38 15.62 -26.30
CA HIS A 614 19.23 16.36 -25.78
C HIS A 614 19.51 17.06 -24.43
N GLN A 615 20.77 17.16 -23.98
CA GLN A 615 21.13 17.80 -22.69
C GLN A 615 21.85 19.16 -22.80
N GLU A 616 21.94 19.77 -24.00
CA GLU A 616 22.80 20.94 -24.25
C GLU A 616 22.32 22.27 -23.62
N LYS A 617 21.02 22.44 -23.34
CA LYS A 617 20.45 23.69 -22.79
C LYS A 617 19.51 23.47 -21.62
N LEU A 618 18.65 22.47 -21.72
CA LEU A 618 17.76 22.00 -20.67
C LEU A 618 17.95 20.49 -20.58
N LEU A 619 17.79 19.94 -19.39
CA LEU A 619 17.86 18.50 -19.18
C LEU A 619 16.55 17.86 -19.66
N ASP A 620 16.62 17.11 -20.76
CA ASP A 620 15.48 16.34 -21.26
C ASP A 620 15.33 15.03 -20.47
N LEU A 621 14.40 15.04 -19.53
CA LEU A 621 14.12 13.91 -18.64
C LEU A 621 13.37 12.79 -19.36
N ALA A 622 12.71 13.05 -20.50
CA ALA A 622 12.11 11.98 -21.29
C ALA A 622 13.21 11.15 -21.97
N ALA A 623 14.21 11.80 -22.56
CA ALA A 623 15.38 11.14 -23.13
C ALA A 623 16.19 10.37 -22.07
N LEU A 624 16.40 10.98 -20.89
CA LEU A 624 17.04 10.31 -19.75
C LEU A 624 16.27 9.06 -19.32
N LYS A 625 14.95 9.19 -19.14
CA LYS A 625 14.08 8.08 -18.75
C LYS A 625 14.17 6.93 -19.75
N ASP A 626 14.05 7.21 -21.05
CA ASP A 626 14.06 6.18 -22.08
C ASP A 626 15.41 5.44 -22.14
N TYR A 627 16.52 6.18 -21.98
CA TYR A 627 17.85 5.59 -21.83
C TYR A 627 17.91 4.66 -20.60
N LEU A 628 17.41 5.10 -19.45
CA LEU A 628 17.42 4.31 -18.22
C LEU A 628 16.51 3.09 -18.32
N GLU A 629 15.30 3.19 -18.88
CA GLU A 629 14.43 2.03 -19.11
C GLU A 629 15.13 0.96 -19.96
N ASP A 630 15.90 1.39 -20.96
CA ASP A 630 16.73 0.50 -21.78
C ASP A 630 17.91 -0.07 -20.99
N LEU A 631 18.63 0.74 -20.24
CA LEU A 631 19.72 0.29 -19.35
C LEU A 631 19.24 -0.81 -18.40
N LEU A 632 18.13 -0.59 -17.71
CA LEU A 632 17.58 -1.54 -16.74
C LEU A 632 17.00 -2.81 -17.35
N LYS A 633 16.69 -2.78 -18.64
CA LYS A 633 16.27 -3.98 -19.37
C LYS A 633 17.44 -4.96 -19.54
N TYR A 634 18.66 -4.46 -19.60
CA TYR A 634 19.86 -5.24 -19.92
C TYR A 634 20.89 -5.30 -18.79
N ALA A 635 20.83 -4.40 -17.82
CA ALA A 635 21.69 -4.45 -16.65
C ALA A 635 21.39 -5.70 -15.84
N ASP A 636 22.40 -6.56 -15.70
CA ASP A 636 22.29 -7.77 -14.89
C ASP A 636 22.58 -7.51 -13.40
N SER A 637 23.15 -6.35 -13.06
CA SER A 637 23.48 -5.95 -11.70
C SER A 637 23.49 -4.43 -11.51
N TYR A 638 23.41 -3.96 -10.26
CA TYR A 638 23.51 -2.54 -9.95
C TYR A 638 24.93 -1.97 -10.12
N GLU A 639 25.95 -2.82 -10.26
CA GLU A 639 27.32 -2.39 -10.58
C GLU A 639 27.40 -1.68 -11.94
N ALA A 640 26.49 -2.00 -12.87
CA ALA A 640 26.34 -1.26 -14.12
C ALA A 640 25.95 0.21 -13.87
N LEU A 641 25.05 0.46 -12.92
CA LEU A 641 24.63 1.82 -12.53
C LEU A 641 25.79 2.57 -11.88
N LYS A 642 26.48 1.92 -10.94
CA LYS A 642 27.67 2.45 -10.28
C LYS A 642 28.78 2.85 -11.26
N THR A 643 29.04 2.00 -12.25
CA THR A 643 30.05 2.30 -13.27
C THR A 643 29.71 3.59 -14.02
N LEU A 644 28.44 3.77 -14.41
CA LEU A 644 27.99 4.93 -15.17
C LEU A 644 27.84 6.20 -14.32
N MET A 645 27.34 6.08 -13.09
CA MET A 645 26.95 7.22 -12.25
C MET A 645 27.92 7.49 -11.10
N GLY A 646 28.85 6.58 -10.79
CA GLY A 646 29.75 6.65 -9.64
C GLY A 646 29.18 5.96 -8.40
N ASP A 647 30.03 5.23 -7.68
CA ASP A 647 29.66 4.47 -6.47
C ASP A 647 29.10 5.36 -5.36
N ASP A 648 29.72 6.54 -5.15
CA ASP A 648 29.32 7.49 -4.10
C ASP A 648 28.01 8.23 -4.42
N ASN A 649 27.53 8.12 -5.67
CA ASN A 649 26.37 8.86 -6.16
C ASN A 649 25.08 8.01 -6.13
N ILE A 650 25.13 6.81 -5.55
CA ILE A 650 23.99 5.90 -5.46
C ILE A 650 23.82 5.44 -4.01
N PHE A 651 22.66 5.78 -3.44
CA PHE A 651 22.22 5.17 -2.20
C PHE A 651 21.35 3.95 -2.46
N LEU A 652 21.82 2.80 -2.02
CA LEU A 652 21.10 1.54 -2.07
C LEU A 652 20.55 1.22 -0.70
N ASN A 653 19.26 0.91 -0.61
CA ASN A 653 18.67 0.31 0.57
C ASN A 653 17.76 -0.86 0.19
N GLY A 654 17.48 -1.75 1.12
CA GLY A 654 16.60 -2.85 0.83
C GLY A 654 16.32 -3.75 2.01
N ASN A 655 15.45 -4.71 1.75
CA ASN A 655 15.17 -5.78 2.69
C ASN A 655 15.09 -7.12 1.97
N LEU A 656 15.32 -8.19 2.72
CA LEU A 656 15.06 -9.56 2.33
C LEU A 656 14.20 -10.20 3.41
N THR A 657 13.13 -10.89 2.99
CA THR A 657 12.33 -11.75 3.86
C THR A 657 12.50 -13.21 3.44
N ALA A 658 12.51 -14.13 4.40
CA ALA A 658 12.59 -15.58 4.20
C ALA A 658 11.93 -16.31 5.37
N ARG A 659 12.00 -17.65 5.40
CA ARG A 659 11.62 -18.46 6.56
C ARG A 659 12.79 -19.30 7.04
N ASN A 660 13.05 -19.32 8.35
CA ASN A 660 14.02 -20.22 8.94
C ASN A 660 13.50 -21.66 8.86
N ARG A 661 14.29 -22.59 8.30
CA ARG A 661 13.87 -23.97 8.11
C ARG A 661 13.70 -24.73 9.43
N ARG A 662 14.53 -24.44 10.43
CA ARG A 662 14.55 -25.18 11.72
C ARG A 662 13.42 -24.70 12.63
N THR A 663 13.28 -23.39 12.80
CA THR A 663 12.28 -22.82 13.70
C THR A 663 10.93 -22.58 13.04
N GLY A 664 10.90 -22.50 11.70
CA GLY A 664 9.69 -22.14 10.95
C GLY A 664 9.35 -20.64 11.01
N GLU A 665 10.12 -19.85 11.76
CA GLU A 665 9.90 -18.42 11.95
C GLU A 665 10.27 -17.60 10.71
N SER A 666 9.61 -16.45 10.56
CA SER A 666 9.99 -15.46 9.56
C SER A 666 11.43 -14.99 9.81
N PHE A 667 12.15 -14.74 8.73
CA PHE A 667 13.47 -14.11 8.71
C PHE A 667 13.36 -12.82 7.91
N THR A 668 13.93 -11.72 8.42
CA THR A 668 14.01 -10.45 7.70
C THR A 668 15.40 -9.90 7.94
N HIS A 669 16.01 -9.35 6.91
CA HIS A 669 17.30 -8.68 6.98
C HIS A 669 17.23 -7.40 6.14
N PHE A 670 17.69 -6.31 6.72
CA PHE A 670 17.80 -5.02 6.07
C PHE A 670 19.25 -4.79 5.69
N TYR A 671 19.47 -4.17 4.54
CA TYR A 671 20.79 -3.81 4.04
C TYR A 671 20.74 -2.42 3.41
N HIS A 672 21.87 -1.74 3.45
CA HIS A 672 22.06 -0.48 2.75
C HIS A 672 23.54 -0.30 2.34
N SER A 673 23.81 0.64 1.45
CA SER A 673 25.15 1.13 1.11
C SER A 673 25.06 2.54 0.54
N GLY A 674 26.11 3.33 0.73
CA GLY A 674 26.11 4.78 0.47
C GLY A 674 25.63 5.59 1.69
N GLN A 675 25.84 6.90 1.63
CA GLN A 675 25.23 7.85 2.58
C GLN A 675 23.82 8.20 2.09
N PHE A 676 22.92 8.60 2.98
CA PHE A 676 21.56 9.04 2.60
C PHE A 676 21.48 10.56 2.68
N ASP A 677 21.61 11.23 1.54
CA ASP A 677 21.71 12.70 1.50
C ASP A 677 20.39 13.41 1.16
N GLY A 678 19.27 12.69 1.13
CA GLY A 678 17.97 13.32 1.05
C GLY A 678 16.90 12.60 0.27
N VAL A 679 15.70 13.15 0.42
CA VAL A 679 14.42 12.75 -0.16
C VAL A 679 14.21 13.42 -1.53
N GLY A 680 13.21 12.97 -2.31
CA GLY A 680 12.95 13.49 -3.67
C GLY A 680 12.64 14.99 -3.70
N VAL A 681 12.63 15.60 -4.89
CA VAL A 681 12.47 17.07 -5.05
C VAL A 681 11.21 17.64 -4.39
N ILE A 682 10.13 16.86 -4.38
CA ILE A 682 8.87 17.22 -3.71
C ILE A 682 9.08 17.33 -2.21
N ASP A 683 9.78 16.37 -1.62
CA ASP A 683 10.03 16.33 -0.18
C ASP A 683 11.05 17.38 0.24
N ARG A 684 12.06 17.68 -0.61
CA ARG A 684 12.99 18.80 -0.37
C ARG A 684 12.26 20.13 -0.28
N PHE A 685 11.38 20.43 -1.21
CA PHE A 685 10.58 21.65 -1.16
C PHE A 685 9.71 21.71 0.11
N LYS A 686 9.12 20.58 0.50
CA LYS A 686 8.32 20.49 1.73
C LYS A 686 9.14 20.70 3.00
N GLN A 687 10.38 20.22 3.06
CA GLN A 687 11.24 20.33 4.23
C GLN A 687 11.98 21.66 4.32
N SER A 688 12.27 22.30 3.19
CA SER A 688 12.99 23.57 3.16
C SER A 688 12.30 24.64 4.02
N GLU A 689 13.05 25.29 4.91
CA GLU A 689 12.59 26.51 5.56
C GLU A 689 12.52 27.61 4.50
N ILE A 690 11.30 27.91 4.06
CA ILE A 690 11.07 29.00 3.12
C ILE A 690 11.07 30.27 3.95
N MET A 691 12.22 30.96 3.98
CA MET A 691 12.26 32.34 4.41
C MET A 691 11.50 33.15 3.37
N VAL A 692 10.23 33.46 3.68
CA VAL A 692 9.47 34.43 2.90
C VAL A 692 10.18 35.77 3.12
N PRO A 693 10.75 36.40 2.07
CA PRO A 693 11.29 37.74 2.25
C PRO A 693 10.16 38.64 2.76
N LEU A 694 10.35 39.25 3.93
CA LEU A 694 9.40 40.16 4.60
C LEU A 694 9.10 41.45 3.80
N ASN A 695 9.56 41.54 2.55
CA ASN A 695 9.42 42.71 1.70
C ASN A 695 8.62 42.35 0.45
N SER A 696 7.31 42.36 0.59
CA SER A 696 6.44 42.89 -0.46
C SER A 696 5.39 43.73 0.25
N GLU A 697 5.59 45.04 0.23
CA GLU A 697 4.50 45.98 0.44
C GLU A 697 3.29 45.47 -0.36
N VAL A 698 2.21 45.22 0.37
CA VAL A 698 0.90 44.97 -0.22
C VAL A 698 0.54 46.26 -0.96
N GLN A 699 0.88 46.33 -2.24
CA GLN A 699 0.19 47.22 -3.16
C GLN A 699 -1.23 46.67 -3.26
N LEU A 700 -2.11 47.25 -2.46
CA LEU A 700 -3.55 47.22 -2.66
C LEU A 700 -3.80 47.70 -4.09
N PHE A 701 -4.08 46.76 -4.99
CA PHE A 701 -4.76 47.10 -6.23
C PHE A 701 -6.22 47.36 -5.87
N ASP A 702 -6.58 48.65 -5.81
CA ASP A 702 -7.96 49.08 -6.06
C ASP A 702 -8.23 48.87 -7.55
N GLU A 703 -9.05 47.87 -7.89
CA GLU A 703 -10.14 47.91 -8.89
C GLU A 703 -10.96 46.61 -8.88
#